data_AF-A0A1F7QUV1-F1
#
_entry.id   AF-A0A1F7QUV1-F1
#
_cell.length_a   1.000
_cell.length_b   1.000
_cell.length_c   1.000
_cell.angle_alpha   90.00
_cell.angle_beta   90.00
_cell.angle_gamma   90.00
#
_symmetry.space_group_name_H-M   'P 1'
#
loop_
_entity.id
_entity.type
_entity.pdbx_description
1 polymer ?
#
loop_
_entity_poly.entity_id
_entity_poly.type
_entity_poly.pdbx_seq_one_letter_code
_entity_poly.pdbx_strand_id
1 'polypeptide(L)'
;MARLPQPGGDKGNWGDILNDYLGQSLKPDGSIKDGVIGSAQLQNNAVTEVLLAGAVQTKLNQPATIADDSIARVKLASSLRTELDTYATPIVQATPLRFPAIDNTGVTATQVGLQAAVDACSPGSSLVLRGTYLLTGTVNIPAVKALTLDLTAATIIRGGSATPLSCVGVFDANVAVSAIALETIVIDGEPATVSRLTTATTPTWQRGDLVKVFSDDEIPGGHFTSMTDRPRLGEFIEVHSVSGTTTYLRGTLRENYVTSPRAARLPYGTVTVLGGTFDVTANVLTNKTRGTAFRFEALHAPKVRGTVAHRLVGPGLQFKSCRGYAVHDYDADFGMNDPTNSVYGYGIHDSSCEDGVITGGTQRGLRHPWTDGTADTAVGDTYPGDFGRTYNTKLIGVTSHGCTASGFDTHHMSKGVQFIGCTAYVPAELNGFLLRGEGHSVLDCTVYGGYSAVAVICQETGSISTGESRLHHVGNIRVEDSNRVLTVNVRANTNHPNYRVTDPELSVVVDGVFARNVTRLAIIVNGNVRLRNVEFVSASFANGAIVQFDNCILRLEDYRIDLSTVTAYDTATQRIWQAGDSNTGFGSQFFAHRGSINTSSAYRTKATTPFYATDKTKRWDVRQLLIETPYASAAAFDLPNQPIECAFEWYHTPQKAQPLSQRRSGSIVSADAALAATPFSQIMNAPDTQLVITANITAATARTLPAFPLGHFDGQRLSIILGSASASLTIPNGPTFNTRTTTGSDKVLSSAGASAHFMWSAQLWREL
;
A
#
# COMPACT_ATOMS: atom_id res chain seq x y z
N MET A 1 -103.52 34.32 24.84
CA MET A 1 -103.00 35.05 26.02
C MET A 1 -104.11 35.15 27.05
N ALA A 2 -103.90 34.59 28.24
CA ALA A 2 -104.83 34.75 29.36
C ALA A 2 -104.97 36.25 29.69
N ARG A 3 -106.21 36.76 29.71
CA ARG A 3 -106.49 38.16 30.05
C ARG A 3 -106.05 38.43 31.49
N LEU A 4 -105.34 39.54 31.71
CA LEU A 4 -105.11 40.05 33.06
C LEU A 4 -106.46 40.33 33.75
N PRO A 5 -106.68 39.90 35.00
CA PRO A 5 -107.96 40.09 35.69
C PRO A 5 -108.22 41.56 36.07
N GLN A 6 -109.50 41.92 36.17
CA GLN A 6 -109.97 43.19 36.72
C GLN A 6 -109.81 43.20 38.26
N PRO A 7 -109.23 44.25 38.87
CA PRO A 7 -109.17 44.39 40.32
C PRO A 7 -110.57 44.30 40.95
N GLY A 8 -110.73 43.41 41.94
CA GLY A 8 -112.00 43.17 42.67
C GLY A 8 -112.84 41.97 42.19
N GLY A 9 -112.41 41.26 41.14
CA GLY A 9 -113.13 40.11 40.57
C GLY A 9 -112.66 38.71 40.99
N ASP A 10 -112.06 38.55 42.18
CA ASP A 10 -111.52 37.25 42.63
C ASP A 10 -112.59 36.37 43.31
N LYS A 11 -112.73 35.13 42.83
CA LYS A 11 -113.52 34.05 43.46
C LYS A 11 -112.62 32.86 43.87
N GLY A 12 -111.38 33.12 44.29
CA GLY A 12 -110.43 32.10 44.75
C GLY A 12 -109.60 31.43 43.64
N ASN A 13 -109.64 31.95 42.41
CA ASN A 13 -109.03 31.30 41.23
C ASN A 13 -107.66 31.89 40.84
N TRP A 14 -107.12 32.84 41.59
CA TRP A 14 -105.90 33.55 41.22
C TRP A 14 -104.63 32.70 41.32
N GLY A 15 -104.56 31.80 42.30
CA GLY A 15 -103.45 30.86 42.42
C GLY A 15 -103.35 29.99 41.17
N ASP A 16 -104.48 29.48 40.68
CA ASP A 16 -104.54 28.64 39.49
C ASP A 16 -104.21 29.41 38.22
N ILE A 17 -104.73 30.63 38.05
CA ILE A 17 -104.43 31.47 36.87
C ILE A 17 -102.95 31.90 36.86
N LEU A 18 -102.40 32.27 38.01
CA LEU A 18 -100.99 32.63 38.13
C LEU A 18 -100.09 31.42 37.86
N ASN A 19 -100.45 30.24 38.37
CA ASN A 19 -99.72 29.00 38.13
C ASN A 19 -99.84 28.54 36.66
N ASP A 20 -100.98 28.71 36.01
CA ASP A 20 -101.15 28.43 34.58
C ASP A 20 -100.35 29.40 33.70
N TYR A 21 -100.25 30.67 34.12
CA TYR A 21 -99.47 31.70 33.44
C TYR A 21 -97.96 31.48 33.64
N LEU A 22 -97.50 31.31 34.88
CA LEU A 22 -96.11 31.00 35.19
C LEU A 22 -95.72 29.63 34.62
N GLY A 23 -96.65 28.69 34.59
CA GLY A 23 -96.53 27.39 33.97
C GLY A 23 -96.33 27.44 32.45
N GLN A 24 -96.51 28.59 31.78
CA GLN A 24 -96.07 28.75 30.39
C GLN A 24 -94.53 28.74 30.27
N SER A 25 -93.82 29.23 31.29
CA SER A 25 -92.37 29.47 31.25
C SER A 25 -91.58 28.69 32.30
N LEU A 26 -92.21 28.25 33.40
CA LEU A 26 -91.59 27.58 34.53
C LEU A 26 -92.11 26.14 34.71
N LYS A 27 -91.24 25.23 35.13
CA LYS A 27 -91.56 23.88 35.60
C LYS A 27 -92.29 23.97 36.95
N PRO A 28 -92.98 22.91 37.40
CA PRO A 28 -93.67 22.91 38.70
C PRO A 28 -92.75 23.18 39.91
N ASP A 29 -91.44 22.95 39.77
CA ASP A 29 -90.43 23.25 40.79
C ASP A 29 -89.94 24.72 40.79
N GLY A 30 -90.50 25.56 39.92
CA GLY A 30 -90.14 26.97 39.78
C GLY A 30 -88.94 27.25 38.88
N SER A 31 -88.24 26.23 38.37
CA SER A 31 -87.17 26.42 37.39
C SER A 31 -87.72 26.72 35.99
N ILE A 32 -86.93 27.34 35.11
CA ILE A 32 -87.39 27.64 33.74
C ILE A 32 -87.53 26.34 32.93
N LYS A 33 -88.59 26.20 32.13
CA LYS A 33 -88.78 25.05 31.23
C LYS A 33 -87.73 25.02 30.12
N ASP A 34 -87.36 23.83 29.71
CA ASP A 34 -86.41 23.64 28.62
C ASP A 34 -86.96 24.25 27.32
N GLY A 35 -86.13 24.98 26.58
CA GLY A 35 -86.51 25.62 25.32
C GLY A 35 -87.31 26.93 25.44
N VAL A 36 -87.65 27.39 26.66
CA VAL A 36 -88.31 28.69 26.87
C VAL A 36 -87.37 29.87 26.63
N ILE A 37 -86.09 29.72 26.96
CA ILE A 37 -85.05 30.69 26.59
C ILE A 37 -84.53 30.32 25.21
N GLY A 38 -85.12 30.94 24.18
CA GLY A 38 -84.74 30.79 22.78
C GLY A 38 -84.04 32.03 22.22
N SER A 39 -83.88 32.07 20.90
CA SER A 39 -83.23 33.17 20.19
C SER A 39 -83.89 34.54 20.42
N ALA A 40 -85.22 34.59 20.61
CA ALA A 40 -85.93 35.84 20.90
C ALA A 40 -85.62 36.40 22.30
N GLN A 41 -85.26 35.55 23.26
CA GLN A 41 -84.91 35.92 24.63
C GLN A 41 -83.39 36.20 24.76
N LEU A 42 -82.56 35.54 23.96
CA LEU A 42 -81.12 35.77 23.89
C LEU A 42 -80.79 36.88 22.87
N GLN A 43 -81.03 38.12 23.28
CA GLN A 43 -80.65 39.30 22.48
C GLN A 43 -79.13 39.39 22.30
N ASN A 44 -78.67 40.11 21.28
CA ASN A 44 -77.24 40.32 21.04
C ASN A 44 -76.55 40.85 22.30
N ASN A 45 -75.45 40.20 22.71
CA ASN A 45 -74.66 40.51 23.90
C ASN A 45 -75.39 40.38 25.25
N ALA A 46 -76.60 39.78 25.29
CA ALA A 46 -77.35 39.60 26.54
C ALA A 46 -76.69 38.64 27.53
N VAL A 47 -75.91 37.68 27.03
CA VAL A 47 -75.08 36.78 27.85
C VAL A 47 -73.63 37.16 27.62
N THR A 48 -73.07 37.92 28.56
CA THR A 48 -71.64 38.19 28.61
C THR A 48 -70.90 37.01 29.21
N GLU A 49 -69.60 36.92 28.99
CA GLU A 49 -68.79 35.80 29.46
C GLU A 49 -68.94 35.55 30.98
N VAL A 50 -69.06 36.62 31.78
CA VAL A 50 -69.24 36.53 33.24
C VAL A 50 -70.56 35.87 33.66
N LEU A 51 -71.57 35.87 32.78
CA LEU A 51 -72.87 35.26 33.01
C LEU A 51 -72.90 33.77 32.64
N LEU A 52 -71.85 33.25 32.01
CA LEU A 52 -71.71 31.82 31.75
C LEU A 52 -71.30 31.09 33.03
N ALA A 53 -71.65 29.81 33.17
CA ALA A 53 -71.17 29.01 34.29
C ALA A 53 -69.64 28.92 34.29
N GLY A 54 -69.01 28.91 35.48
CA GLY A 54 -67.55 28.92 35.60
C GLY A 54 -66.86 27.82 34.79
N ALA A 55 -67.41 26.60 34.76
CA ALA A 55 -66.87 25.50 33.95
C ALA A 55 -66.92 25.76 32.43
N VAL A 56 -67.88 26.54 31.96
CA VAL A 56 -68.00 26.96 30.55
C VAL A 56 -67.00 28.06 30.23
N GLN A 57 -66.85 29.05 31.13
CA GLN A 57 -65.80 30.08 31.01
C GLN A 57 -64.41 29.43 30.96
N THR A 58 -64.13 28.47 31.85
CA THR A 58 -62.86 27.74 31.87
C THR A 58 -62.60 27.00 30.56
N LYS A 59 -63.61 26.37 29.95
CA LYS A 59 -63.46 25.70 28.65
C LYS A 59 -63.23 26.67 27.49
N LEU A 60 -63.94 27.80 27.48
CA LEU A 60 -63.79 28.83 26.44
C LEU A 60 -62.43 29.53 26.52
N ASN A 61 -61.92 29.74 27.73
CA ASN A 61 -60.63 30.39 27.99
C ASN A 61 -59.46 29.40 28.01
N GLN A 62 -59.70 28.11 27.83
CA GLN A 62 -58.62 27.15 27.75
C GLN A 62 -57.83 27.42 26.46
N PRO A 63 -56.49 27.59 26.54
CA PRO A 63 -55.66 27.69 25.35
C PRO A 63 -55.90 26.47 24.47
N ALA A 64 -56.13 26.68 23.17
CA ALA A 64 -56.30 25.58 22.23
C ALA A 64 -55.09 24.64 22.33
N THR A 65 -55.33 23.39 22.69
CA THR A 65 -54.28 22.38 22.73
C THR A 65 -53.92 22.04 21.29
N ILE A 66 -52.79 22.55 20.82
CA ILE A 66 -52.21 22.10 19.56
C ILE A 66 -51.65 20.71 19.83
N ALA A 67 -52.25 19.68 19.24
CA ALA A 67 -51.71 18.34 19.33
C ALA A 67 -50.32 18.29 18.69
N ASP A 68 -49.42 17.50 19.28
CA ASP A 68 -48.11 17.24 18.69
C ASP A 68 -48.27 16.80 17.22
N ASP A 69 -47.38 17.30 16.36
CA ASP A 69 -47.33 17.03 14.91
C ASP A 69 -48.57 17.44 14.08
N SER A 70 -49.54 18.16 14.67
CA SER A 70 -50.79 18.53 13.95
C SER A 70 -50.66 19.74 13.01
N ILE A 71 -49.54 20.47 13.04
CA ILE A 71 -49.29 21.65 12.20
C ILE A 71 -48.48 21.27 10.96
N ALA A 72 -49.18 21.10 9.84
CA ALA A 72 -48.54 20.93 8.54
C ALA A 72 -47.78 22.21 8.13
N ARG A 73 -46.59 22.06 7.52
CA ARG A 73 -45.71 23.16 7.09
C ARG A 73 -46.43 24.28 6.29
N VAL A 74 -47.44 23.94 5.50
CA VAL A 74 -48.23 24.92 4.72
C VAL A 74 -48.98 25.93 5.58
N LYS A 75 -49.26 25.60 6.85
CA LYS A 75 -49.95 26.46 7.82
C LYS A 75 -49.00 27.44 8.51
N LEU A 76 -47.69 27.29 8.36
CA LEU A 76 -46.72 28.27 8.85
C LEU A 76 -46.73 29.53 7.97
N ALA A 77 -46.52 30.70 8.59
CA ALA A 77 -46.40 31.97 7.87
C ALA A 77 -45.29 31.90 6.80
N SER A 78 -45.47 32.60 5.67
CA SER A 78 -44.46 32.63 4.59
C SER A 78 -43.09 33.11 5.08
N SER A 79 -43.05 34.17 5.90
CA SER A 79 -41.82 34.66 6.52
C SER A 79 -41.14 33.61 7.38
N LEU A 80 -41.88 32.94 8.27
CA LEU A 80 -41.35 31.89 9.14
C LEU A 80 -40.88 30.66 8.37
N ARG A 81 -41.55 30.31 7.25
CA ARG A 81 -41.08 29.24 6.35
C ARG A 81 -39.75 29.61 5.71
N THR A 82 -39.66 30.81 5.15
CA THR A 82 -38.42 31.34 4.56
C THR A 82 -37.30 31.44 5.59
N GLU A 83 -37.63 31.84 6.81
CA GLU A 83 -36.71 31.94 7.94
C GLU A 83 -36.23 30.55 8.40
N LEU A 84 -37.11 29.56 8.55
CA LEU A 84 -36.71 28.16 8.81
C LEU A 84 -35.83 27.60 7.69
N ASP A 85 -36.17 27.89 6.44
CA ASP A 85 -35.39 27.49 5.26
C ASP A 85 -34.03 28.20 5.22
N THR A 86 -33.89 29.35 5.89
CA THR A 86 -32.64 30.13 6.02
C THR A 86 -31.80 29.68 7.23
N TYR A 87 -32.42 29.20 8.32
CA TYR A 87 -31.73 28.77 9.55
C TYR A 87 -31.36 27.29 9.60
N ALA A 88 -31.93 26.45 8.74
CA ALA A 88 -31.31 25.17 8.41
C ALA A 88 -30.03 25.48 7.62
N THR A 89 -28.85 25.39 8.25
CA THR A 89 -27.57 25.27 7.51
C THR A 89 -27.79 24.31 6.34
N PRO A 90 -27.23 24.57 5.15
CA PRO A 90 -27.86 24.19 3.88
C PRO A 90 -27.86 22.67 3.76
N ILE A 91 -28.92 22.05 4.27
CA ILE A 91 -29.08 20.60 4.37
C ILE A 91 -30.27 20.26 3.47
N VAL A 92 -29.98 19.51 2.42
CA VAL A 92 -31.00 18.95 1.55
C VAL A 92 -31.25 17.51 1.99
N GLN A 93 -32.45 17.25 2.50
CA GLN A 93 -32.91 15.91 2.86
C GLN A 93 -33.48 15.22 1.62
N ALA A 94 -32.78 14.18 1.14
CA ALA A 94 -33.17 13.38 -0.03
C ALA A 94 -34.27 12.37 0.35
N THR A 95 -35.49 12.87 0.53
CA THR A 95 -36.66 12.09 0.95
C THR A 95 -37.74 12.05 -0.14
N PRO A 96 -38.57 10.99 -0.19
CA PRO A 96 -39.72 10.92 -1.10
C PRO A 96 -40.70 12.08 -0.94
N LEU A 97 -40.85 12.61 0.29
CA LEU A 97 -41.73 13.75 0.58
C LEU A 97 -41.26 15.04 -0.11
N ARG A 98 -39.94 15.27 -0.16
CA ARG A 98 -39.36 16.47 -0.78
C ARG A 98 -39.11 16.28 -2.28
N PHE A 99 -38.78 15.06 -2.70
CA PHE A 99 -38.48 14.70 -4.07
C PHE A 99 -39.26 13.43 -4.44
N PRO A 100 -40.46 13.54 -5.05
CA PRO A 100 -41.36 12.40 -5.28
C PRO A 100 -40.79 11.23 -6.10
N ALA A 101 -39.73 11.47 -6.87
CA ALA A 101 -39.02 10.43 -7.64
C ALA A 101 -37.94 9.71 -6.82
N ILE A 102 -37.86 9.97 -5.51
CA ILE A 102 -37.01 9.21 -4.58
C ILE A 102 -37.76 7.99 -4.06
N ASP A 103 -37.10 6.85 -4.13
CA ASP A 103 -37.44 5.65 -3.37
C ASP A 103 -36.27 5.31 -2.45
N ASN A 104 -36.49 5.45 -1.14
CA ASN A 104 -35.52 5.14 -0.10
C ASN A 104 -35.73 3.76 0.52
N THR A 105 -36.49 2.88 -0.12
CA THR A 105 -36.64 1.46 0.25
C THR A 105 -35.78 0.53 -0.60
N GLY A 106 -35.27 1.00 -1.74
CA GLY A 106 -34.41 0.25 -2.65
C GLY A 106 -35.16 -0.66 -3.62
N VAL A 107 -36.49 -0.57 -3.69
CA VAL A 107 -37.34 -1.40 -4.56
C VAL A 107 -37.30 -0.90 -6.00
N THR A 108 -37.31 0.41 -6.18
CA THR A 108 -37.37 1.09 -7.48
C THR A 108 -36.18 2.03 -7.68
N ALA A 109 -35.88 2.28 -8.95
CA ALA A 109 -34.74 3.08 -9.34
C ALA A 109 -34.93 4.56 -8.99
N THR A 110 -34.02 5.14 -8.21
CA THR A 110 -34.18 6.47 -7.57
C THR A 110 -33.29 7.57 -8.17
N GLN A 111 -32.56 7.29 -9.25
CA GLN A 111 -31.54 8.20 -9.81
C GLN A 111 -32.08 9.59 -10.17
N VAL A 112 -33.31 9.68 -10.71
CA VAL A 112 -33.92 10.95 -11.12
C VAL A 112 -34.21 11.82 -9.89
N GLY A 113 -34.81 11.23 -8.85
CA GLY A 113 -35.10 11.93 -7.61
C GLY A 113 -33.83 12.37 -6.86
N LEU A 114 -32.79 11.52 -6.83
CA LEU A 114 -31.52 11.88 -6.23
C LEU A 114 -30.78 12.97 -7.01
N GLN A 115 -30.82 12.96 -8.35
CA GLN A 115 -30.26 14.05 -9.14
C GLN A 115 -30.95 15.37 -8.83
N ALA A 116 -32.29 15.38 -8.75
CA ALA A 116 -33.03 16.58 -8.37
C ALA A 116 -32.66 17.09 -6.96
N ALA A 117 -32.37 16.18 -6.02
CA ALA A 117 -31.89 16.55 -4.69
C ALA A 117 -30.48 17.15 -4.71
N VAL A 118 -29.56 16.60 -5.51
CA VAL A 118 -28.23 17.19 -5.76
C VAL A 118 -28.37 18.57 -6.42
N ASP A 119 -29.29 18.74 -7.36
CA ASP A 119 -29.49 20.00 -8.07
C ASP A 119 -30.01 21.09 -7.13
N ALA A 120 -30.85 20.73 -6.15
CA ALA A 120 -31.35 21.62 -5.11
C ALA A 120 -30.30 22.06 -4.07
N CYS A 121 -29.16 21.39 -3.99
CA CYS A 121 -28.06 21.77 -3.11
C CYS A 121 -27.36 23.07 -3.59
N SER A 122 -27.14 24.02 -2.68
CA SER A 122 -26.26 25.17 -2.91
C SER A 122 -24.78 24.78 -2.75
N PRO A 123 -23.82 25.58 -3.26
CA PRO A 123 -22.40 25.33 -2.97
C PRO A 123 -22.10 25.30 -1.47
N GLY A 124 -21.26 24.37 -1.03
CA GLY A 124 -20.89 24.13 0.38
C GLY A 124 -21.96 23.41 1.21
N SER A 125 -23.06 22.97 0.59
CA SER A 125 -24.18 22.36 1.29
C SER A 125 -24.03 20.86 1.55
N SER A 126 -24.86 20.33 2.45
CA SER A 126 -24.93 18.91 2.76
C SER A 126 -26.16 18.28 2.10
N LEU A 127 -25.97 17.14 1.43
CA LEU A 127 -27.04 16.26 0.97
C LEU A 127 -27.11 15.06 1.90
N VAL A 128 -28.28 14.85 2.52
CA VAL A 128 -28.48 13.81 3.54
C VAL A 128 -29.39 12.72 2.98
N LEU A 129 -28.90 11.48 2.97
CA LEU A 129 -29.64 10.29 2.54
C LEU A 129 -29.87 9.36 3.73
N ARG A 130 -31.06 8.75 3.79
CA ARG A 130 -31.47 7.81 4.84
C ARG A 130 -32.34 6.71 4.24
N GLY A 131 -31.91 5.45 4.37
CA GLY A 131 -32.59 4.29 3.78
C GLY A 131 -31.78 3.61 2.68
N THR A 132 -32.44 2.86 1.80
CA THR A 132 -31.80 2.09 0.74
C THR A 132 -32.17 2.68 -0.63
N TYR A 133 -31.20 2.87 -1.51
CA TYR A 133 -31.37 3.57 -2.78
C TYR A 133 -30.83 2.71 -3.93
N LEU A 134 -31.71 2.25 -4.82
CA LEU A 134 -31.33 1.49 -6.01
C LEU A 134 -30.98 2.44 -7.16
N LEU A 135 -29.75 2.34 -7.66
CA LEU A 135 -29.25 3.16 -8.77
C LEU A 135 -28.87 2.28 -9.96
N THR A 136 -29.64 2.37 -11.03
CA THR A 136 -29.35 1.74 -12.32
C THR A 136 -28.61 2.66 -13.30
N GLY A 137 -28.52 3.95 -12.95
CA GLY A 137 -27.80 4.99 -13.68
C GLY A 137 -26.92 5.83 -12.73
N THR A 138 -26.29 6.88 -13.29
CA THR A 138 -25.38 7.77 -12.55
C THR A 138 -26.11 8.98 -11.97
N VAL A 139 -25.84 9.29 -10.70
CA VAL A 139 -26.11 10.59 -10.10
C VAL A 139 -24.82 11.43 -10.21
N ASN A 140 -24.89 12.53 -10.95
CA ASN A 140 -23.78 13.44 -11.17
C ASN A 140 -23.75 14.51 -10.09
N ILE A 141 -22.65 14.56 -9.35
CA ILE A 141 -22.40 15.52 -8.28
C ILE A 141 -21.48 16.60 -8.85
N PRO A 142 -21.95 17.85 -9.05
CA PRO A 142 -21.12 18.90 -9.59
C PRO A 142 -20.00 19.26 -8.61
N ALA A 143 -18.74 19.04 -9.01
CA ALA A 143 -17.56 19.27 -8.17
C ALA A 143 -17.48 20.71 -7.62
N VAL A 144 -17.93 21.69 -8.42
CA VAL A 144 -17.97 23.12 -8.06
C VAL A 144 -18.91 23.42 -6.89
N LYS A 145 -19.86 22.54 -6.58
CA LYS A 145 -20.73 22.70 -5.42
C LYS A 145 -20.04 22.30 -4.12
N ALA A 146 -18.91 21.59 -4.13
CA ALA A 146 -18.19 21.20 -2.92
C ALA A 146 -19.09 20.57 -1.84
N LEU A 147 -19.96 19.65 -2.25
CA LEU A 147 -21.00 19.10 -1.37
C LEU A 147 -20.43 18.18 -0.30
N THR A 148 -21.11 18.13 0.84
CA THR A 148 -20.99 17.03 1.81
C THR A 148 -22.13 16.05 1.61
N LEU A 149 -21.84 14.80 1.29
CA LEU A 149 -22.81 13.71 1.23
C LEU A 149 -22.80 13.00 2.58
N ASP A 150 -23.84 13.19 3.38
CA ASP A 150 -24.05 12.40 4.59
C ASP A 150 -24.87 11.16 4.25
N LEU A 151 -24.15 10.06 4.09
CA LEU A 151 -24.65 8.74 3.77
C LEU A 151 -24.66 7.82 5.00
N THR A 152 -24.43 8.32 6.21
CA THR A 152 -24.20 7.51 7.44
C THR A 152 -25.25 6.43 7.70
N ALA A 153 -26.51 6.68 7.33
CA ALA A 153 -27.59 5.69 7.41
C ALA A 153 -28.23 5.41 6.04
N ALA A 154 -27.42 5.44 4.99
CA ALA A 154 -27.82 5.14 3.62
C ALA A 154 -27.10 3.89 3.08
N THR A 155 -27.84 3.05 2.36
CA THR A 155 -27.29 1.98 1.52
C THR A 155 -27.52 2.32 0.05
N ILE A 156 -26.46 2.37 -0.74
CA ILE A 156 -26.49 2.60 -2.17
C ILE A 156 -26.31 1.25 -2.89
N ILE A 157 -27.34 0.82 -3.59
CA ILE A 157 -27.33 -0.45 -4.34
C ILE A 157 -27.15 -0.15 -5.83
N ARG A 158 -26.06 -0.63 -6.42
CA ARG A 158 -25.85 -0.56 -7.87
C ARG A 158 -26.64 -1.66 -8.59
N GLY A 159 -27.54 -1.25 -9.48
CA GLY A 159 -28.42 -2.10 -10.28
C GLY A 159 -28.04 -2.26 -11.75
N GLY A 160 -26.96 -1.63 -12.22
CA GLY A 160 -26.53 -1.65 -13.63
C GLY A 160 -25.03 -1.42 -13.82
N SER A 161 -24.58 -1.20 -15.05
CA SER A 161 -23.17 -0.96 -15.40
C SER A 161 -22.66 0.45 -15.09
N ALA A 162 -23.57 1.41 -14.90
CA ALA A 162 -23.21 2.79 -14.58
C ALA A 162 -22.58 2.92 -13.19
N THR A 163 -21.65 3.86 -13.03
CA THR A 163 -21.16 4.29 -11.71
C THR A 163 -22.29 5.04 -11.01
N PRO A 164 -22.80 4.57 -9.86
CA PRO A 164 -24.01 5.11 -9.27
C PRO A 164 -23.81 6.54 -8.75
N LEU A 165 -22.64 6.86 -8.17
CA LEU A 165 -22.26 8.21 -7.75
C LEU A 165 -20.99 8.67 -8.47
N SER A 166 -21.00 9.89 -9.03
CA SER A 166 -19.87 10.43 -9.78
C SER A 166 -19.67 11.91 -9.47
N CYS A 167 -18.47 12.28 -8.99
CA CYS A 167 -18.05 13.67 -8.83
C CYS A 167 -16.85 13.94 -9.73
N VAL A 168 -17.06 14.71 -10.80
CA VAL A 168 -16.07 14.96 -11.85
C VAL A 168 -15.90 16.47 -12.01
N GLY A 169 -14.68 16.96 -11.81
CA GLY A 169 -14.29 18.33 -12.14
C GLY A 169 -13.94 18.48 -13.61
N VAL A 170 -13.67 19.71 -14.03
CA VAL A 170 -13.36 20.05 -15.42
C VAL A 170 -12.08 20.87 -15.43
N PHE A 171 -11.09 20.45 -16.23
CA PHE A 171 -9.90 21.26 -16.50
C PHE A 171 -10.25 22.43 -17.42
N ASP A 172 -9.59 23.56 -17.22
CA ASP A 172 -9.65 24.66 -18.18
C ASP A 172 -8.97 24.27 -19.50
N ALA A 173 -9.17 25.09 -20.53
CA ALA A 173 -8.56 24.87 -21.84
C ALA A 173 -7.02 24.78 -21.73
N ASN A 174 -6.46 23.87 -22.53
CA ASN A 174 -5.02 23.64 -22.59
C ASN A 174 -4.29 24.89 -23.11
N VAL A 175 -3.22 25.27 -22.42
CA VAL A 175 -2.28 26.31 -22.85
C VAL A 175 -1.00 25.62 -23.29
N ALA A 176 -0.60 25.81 -24.55
CA ALA A 176 0.67 25.29 -25.04
C ALA A 176 1.85 25.97 -24.33
N VAL A 177 2.87 25.20 -23.99
CA VAL A 177 4.10 25.67 -23.36
C VAL A 177 5.22 25.56 -24.41
N SER A 178 5.89 26.68 -24.71
CA SER A 178 6.97 26.71 -25.71
C SER A 178 8.36 26.55 -25.11
N ALA A 179 8.52 26.83 -23.81
CA ALA A 179 9.77 26.62 -23.09
C ALA A 179 9.53 26.45 -21.59
N ILE A 180 10.33 25.59 -20.97
CA ILE A 180 10.41 25.42 -19.52
C ILE A 180 11.86 25.70 -19.11
N ALA A 181 12.05 26.58 -18.13
CA ALA A 181 13.38 26.93 -17.61
C ALA A 181 13.36 26.95 -16.08
N LEU A 182 14.53 26.76 -15.47
CA LEU A 182 14.71 27.03 -14.04
C LEU A 182 15.13 28.49 -13.86
N GLU A 183 14.56 29.16 -12.86
CA GLU A 183 14.90 30.52 -12.49
C GLU A 183 14.85 30.70 -10.98
N THR A 184 15.69 31.58 -10.44
CA THR A 184 15.65 31.93 -9.01
C THR A 184 14.80 33.18 -8.81
N ILE A 185 13.74 33.05 -8.03
CA ILE A 185 12.87 34.16 -7.61
C ILE A 185 12.85 34.27 -6.08
N VAL A 186 12.29 35.35 -5.55
CA VAL A 186 12.07 35.49 -4.10
C VAL A 186 10.67 34.98 -3.76
N ILE A 187 10.59 33.94 -2.93
CA ILE A 187 9.35 33.42 -2.35
C ILE A 187 9.43 33.59 -0.84
N ASP A 188 8.43 34.27 -0.26
CA ASP A 188 8.31 34.48 1.19
C ASP A 188 9.60 35.05 1.84
N GLY A 189 10.33 35.88 1.10
CA GLY A 189 11.57 36.55 1.54
C GLY A 189 12.86 35.79 1.22
N GLU A 190 12.78 34.54 0.76
CA GLU A 190 13.94 33.69 0.50
C GLU A 190 14.12 33.41 -1.00
N PRO A 191 15.37 33.35 -1.51
CA PRO A 191 15.63 32.93 -2.87
C PRO A 191 15.28 31.45 -3.06
N ALA A 192 14.42 31.16 -4.03
CA ALA A 192 13.98 29.81 -4.36
C ALA A 192 14.12 29.56 -5.87
N THR A 193 14.68 28.40 -6.24
CA THR A 193 14.69 27.93 -7.63
C THR A 193 13.32 27.36 -7.99
N VAL A 194 12.73 27.87 -9.06
CA VAL A 194 11.41 27.47 -9.55
C VAL A 194 11.42 27.17 -11.04
N SER A 195 10.41 26.45 -11.51
CA SER A 195 10.13 26.31 -12.92
C SER A 195 9.36 27.52 -13.46
N ARG A 196 9.86 28.08 -14.56
CA ARG A 196 9.21 29.11 -15.36
C ARG A 196 8.71 28.51 -16.66
N LEU A 197 7.42 28.68 -16.93
CA LEU A 197 6.78 28.33 -18.20
C LEU A 197 6.73 29.56 -19.11
N THR A 198 7.15 29.41 -20.36
CA THR A 198 6.76 30.30 -21.45
C THR A 198 5.54 29.70 -22.13
N THR A 199 4.39 30.35 -22.00
CA THR A 199 3.12 29.92 -22.57
C THR A 199 2.87 30.57 -23.92
N ALA A 200 2.12 29.91 -24.81
CA ALA A 200 1.80 30.45 -26.14
C ALA A 200 0.83 31.64 -26.08
N THR A 201 0.02 31.72 -25.03
CA THR A 201 -0.97 32.78 -24.78
C THR A 201 -0.94 33.15 -23.30
N THR A 202 -1.21 34.41 -22.97
CA THR A 202 -1.36 34.85 -21.57
C THR A 202 -2.50 34.07 -20.89
N PRO A 203 -2.20 33.20 -19.90
CA PRO A 203 -3.24 32.46 -19.20
C PRO A 203 -3.99 33.36 -18.21
N THR A 204 -5.23 33.00 -17.88
CA THR A 204 -6.03 33.69 -16.84
C THR A 204 -5.72 33.20 -15.42
N TRP A 205 -4.61 32.47 -15.24
CA TRP A 205 -4.26 31.86 -13.96
C TRP A 205 -3.79 32.91 -12.96
N GLN A 206 -3.99 32.61 -11.68
CA GLN A 206 -3.65 33.46 -10.55
C GLN A 206 -2.75 32.71 -9.57
N ARG A 207 -2.08 33.46 -8.68
CA ARG A 207 -1.31 32.87 -7.59
C ARG A 207 -2.19 31.91 -6.78
N GLY A 208 -1.71 30.69 -6.57
CA GLY A 208 -2.43 29.63 -5.85
C GLY A 208 -3.33 28.76 -6.72
N ASP A 209 -3.53 29.09 -8.00
CA ASP A 209 -4.20 28.17 -8.92
C ASP A 209 -3.38 26.88 -9.08
N LEU A 210 -4.06 25.74 -9.04
CA LEU A 210 -3.44 24.45 -9.32
C LEU A 210 -3.47 24.20 -10.83
N VAL A 211 -2.31 23.98 -11.44
CA VAL A 211 -2.19 23.61 -12.84
C VAL A 211 -1.63 22.20 -12.97
N LYS A 212 -2.04 21.49 -14.01
CA LYS A 212 -1.40 20.25 -14.43
C LYS A 212 -0.54 20.53 -15.64
N VAL A 213 0.77 20.31 -15.52
CA VAL A 213 1.72 20.37 -16.64
C VAL A 213 1.87 18.96 -17.19
N PHE A 214 1.69 18.77 -18.50
CA PHE A 214 1.70 17.45 -19.15
C PHE A 214 2.26 17.54 -20.57
N SER A 215 2.73 16.42 -21.11
CA SER A 215 3.37 16.37 -22.42
C SER A 215 3.17 15.03 -23.11
N ASP A 216 3.58 14.94 -24.37
CA ASP A 216 3.59 13.68 -25.10
C ASP A 216 4.77 12.77 -24.69
N ASP A 217 5.59 13.16 -23.72
CA ASP A 217 6.70 12.34 -23.24
C ASP A 217 6.17 11.12 -22.47
N GLU A 218 6.75 9.94 -22.73
CA GLU A 218 6.40 8.71 -22.01
C GLU A 218 6.92 8.74 -20.57
N ILE A 219 6.19 8.12 -19.65
CA ILE A 219 6.66 7.92 -18.27
C ILE A 219 7.90 7.00 -18.29
N PRO A 220 9.09 7.48 -17.86
CA PRO A 220 10.28 6.64 -17.87
C PRO A 220 10.11 5.39 -17.00
N GLY A 221 10.39 4.22 -17.58
CA GLY A 221 10.22 2.91 -16.94
C GLY A 221 8.75 2.49 -16.74
N GLY A 222 7.79 3.24 -17.28
CA GLY A 222 6.37 2.91 -17.21
C GLY A 222 6.02 1.67 -18.03
N HIS A 223 5.15 0.82 -17.47
CA HIS A 223 4.59 -0.31 -18.20
C HIS A 223 3.46 0.17 -19.12
N PHE A 224 3.37 -0.41 -20.32
CA PHE A 224 2.33 -0.09 -21.29
C PHE A 224 1.69 -1.36 -21.86
N THR A 225 0.43 -1.25 -22.27
CA THR A 225 -0.34 -2.35 -22.89
C THR A 225 -0.58 -2.16 -24.39
N SER A 226 -0.32 -0.96 -24.91
CA SER A 226 -0.39 -0.62 -26.33
C SER A 226 0.98 -0.19 -26.87
N MET A 227 1.22 -0.39 -28.18
CA MET A 227 2.41 0.10 -28.89
C MET A 227 2.27 1.54 -29.39
N THR A 228 1.04 2.06 -29.48
CA THR A 228 0.74 3.44 -29.92
C THR A 228 0.45 4.35 -28.73
N ASP A 229 -0.29 3.82 -27.77
CA ASP A 229 -0.77 4.56 -26.62
C ASP A 229 0.13 4.19 -25.44
N ARG A 230 0.58 5.20 -24.70
CA ARG A 230 1.63 5.05 -23.70
C ARG A 230 1.25 5.81 -22.45
N PRO A 231 1.66 5.36 -21.24
CA PRO A 231 1.54 6.21 -20.08
C PRO A 231 2.43 7.44 -20.29
N ARG A 232 1.86 8.65 -20.15
CA ARG A 232 2.57 9.91 -20.46
C ARG A 232 2.74 10.81 -19.25
N LEU A 233 3.77 11.65 -19.29
CA LEU A 233 4.14 12.53 -18.19
C LEU A 233 3.07 13.60 -17.92
N GLY A 234 2.86 13.86 -16.64
CA GLY A 234 1.91 14.83 -16.12
C GLY A 234 2.15 15.06 -14.64
N GLU A 235 2.08 16.31 -14.19
CA GLU A 235 2.16 16.64 -12.77
C GLU A 235 1.36 17.87 -12.36
N PHE A 236 0.87 17.88 -11.12
CA PHE A 236 0.23 19.02 -10.48
C PHE A 236 1.25 19.93 -9.78
N ILE A 237 1.06 21.23 -9.96
CA ILE A 237 1.88 22.24 -9.29
C ILE A 237 1.10 23.56 -9.16
N GLU A 238 1.36 24.32 -8.11
CA GLU A 238 0.71 25.61 -7.88
C GLU A 238 1.38 26.72 -8.70
N VAL A 239 0.57 27.66 -9.19
CA VAL A 239 1.05 28.89 -9.82
C VAL A 239 1.52 29.86 -8.74
N HIS A 240 2.72 30.41 -8.91
CA HIS A 240 3.22 31.50 -8.07
C HIS A 240 2.81 32.87 -8.63
N SER A 241 3.08 33.13 -9.91
CA SER A 241 2.72 34.39 -10.57
C SER A 241 2.63 34.25 -12.08
N VAL A 242 1.85 35.13 -12.72
CA VAL A 242 1.71 35.23 -14.18
C VAL A 242 2.03 36.67 -14.59
N SER A 243 2.87 36.83 -15.61
CA SER A 243 3.19 38.12 -16.23
C SER A 243 3.25 37.94 -17.75
N GLY A 244 2.17 38.32 -18.44
CA GLY A 244 2.01 38.04 -19.86
C GLY A 244 2.07 36.54 -20.14
N THR A 245 2.93 36.12 -21.06
CA THR A 245 3.15 34.70 -21.40
C THR A 245 4.08 33.97 -20.43
N THR A 246 4.63 34.65 -19.42
CA THR A 246 5.52 34.04 -18.44
C THR A 246 4.75 33.64 -17.19
N THR A 247 4.79 32.35 -16.84
CA THR A 247 4.21 31.83 -15.59
C THR A 247 5.32 31.25 -14.72
N TYR A 248 5.44 31.73 -13.48
CA TYR A 248 6.31 31.13 -12.47
C TYR A 248 5.50 30.17 -11.61
N LEU A 249 6.03 28.98 -11.37
CA LEU A 249 5.44 27.93 -10.54
C LEU A 249 5.96 27.99 -9.11
N ARG A 250 5.24 27.41 -8.16
CA ARG A 250 5.62 27.37 -6.74
C ARG A 250 6.56 26.20 -6.43
N GLY A 251 7.67 26.12 -7.16
CA GLY A 251 8.68 25.07 -7.06
C GLY A 251 9.18 24.60 -8.42
N THR A 252 10.01 23.57 -8.43
CA THR A 252 10.50 22.92 -9.65
C THR A 252 9.56 21.78 -10.05
N LEU A 253 9.29 21.67 -11.36
CA LEU A 253 8.71 20.47 -11.94
C LEU A 253 9.60 19.26 -11.63
N ARG A 254 8.98 18.14 -11.28
CA ARG A 254 9.67 16.89 -10.91
C ARG A 254 10.16 16.14 -12.14
N GLU A 255 9.43 16.28 -13.25
CA GLU A 255 9.70 15.58 -14.49
C GLU A 255 10.20 16.55 -15.57
N ASN A 256 10.83 16.01 -16.62
CA ASN A 256 11.31 16.80 -17.74
C ASN A 256 10.34 16.71 -18.93
N TYR A 257 9.74 17.84 -19.31
CA TYR A 257 8.74 17.90 -20.38
C TYR A 257 9.36 18.53 -21.64
N VAL A 258 9.50 17.73 -22.69
CA VAL A 258 10.19 18.08 -23.94
C VAL A 258 9.24 18.04 -25.13
N THR A 259 8.40 17.01 -25.26
CA THR A 259 7.58 16.79 -26.44
C THR A 259 6.18 17.39 -26.27
N SER A 260 5.87 18.48 -26.97
CA SER A 260 4.55 19.14 -26.94
C SER A 260 4.04 19.46 -25.52
N PRO A 261 4.83 20.15 -24.66
CA PRO A 261 4.39 20.45 -23.32
C PRO A 261 3.19 21.40 -23.31
N ARG A 262 2.26 21.12 -22.41
CA ARG A 262 0.97 21.79 -22.24
C ARG A 262 0.70 21.96 -20.76
N ALA A 263 -0.13 22.92 -20.42
CA ALA A 263 -0.61 23.11 -19.06
C ALA A 263 -2.08 23.50 -19.04
N ALA A 264 -2.83 22.98 -18.07
CA ALA A 264 -4.23 23.29 -17.87
C ALA A 264 -4.50 23.52 -16.38
N ARG A 265 -5.26 24.57 -16.05
CA ARG A 265 -5.69 24.79 -14.67
C ARG A 265 -6.74 23.76 -14.29
N LEU A 266 -6.68 23.29 -13.05
CA LEU A 266 -7.77 22.60 -12.40
C LEU A 266 -8.52 23.59 -11.49
N PRO A 267 -9.67 24.14 -11.93
CA PRO A 267 -10.58 24.88 -11.06
C PRO A 267 -10.89 24.13 -9.76
N TYR A 268 -11.13 24.88 -8.68
CA TYR A 268 -11.48 24.28 -7.41
C TYR A 268 -12.80 23.51 -7.52
N GLY A 269 -12.76 22.24 -7.13
CA GLY A 269 -13.91 21.35 -7.08
C GLY A 269 -13.62 20.18 -6.17
N THR A 270 -14.58 19.80 -5.32
CA THR A 270 -14.39 18.76 -4.31
C THR A 270 -15.70 18.11 -3.90
N VAL A 271 -15.62 17.08 -3.06
CA VAL A 271 -16.76 16.46 -2.39
C VAL A 271 -16.27 15.82 -1.09
N THR A 272 -17.10 15.85 -0.06
CA THR A 272 -16.90 15.10 1.19
C THR A 272 -17.98 14.03 1.31
N VAL A 273 -17.61 12.80 1.64
CA VAL A 273 -18.53 11.68 1.86
C VAL A 273 -18.39 11.19 3.29
N LEU A 274 -19.51 11.14 4.02
CA LEU A 274 -19.58 10.69 5.41
C LEU A 274 -20.44 9.43 5.49
N GLY A 275 -19.84 8.34 5.95
CA GLY A 275 -20.51 7.07 6.15
C GLY A 275 -21.06 6.43 4.88
N GLY A 276 -21.94 5.45 5.06
CA GLY A 276 -22.71 4.84 3.97
C GLY A 276 -22.19 3.49 3.52
N THR A 277 -23.14 2.68 3.08
CA THR A 277 -22.93 1.31 2.61
C THR A 277 -23.11 1.24 1.10
N PHE A 278 -22.14 0.66 0.41
CA PHE A 278 -22.20 0.37 -1.02
C PHE A 278 -22.37 -1.12 -1.25
N ASP A 279 -23.31 -1.47 -2.13
CA ASP A 279 -23.59 -2.85 -2.49
C ASP A 279 -24.04 -2.97 -3.96
N VAL A 280 -24.17 -4.20 -4.45
CA VAL A 280 -24.67 -4.51 -5.80
C VAL A 280 -25.91 -5.40 -5.73
N THR A 281 -26.78 -5.31 -6.73
CA THR A 281 -27.86 -6.29 -6.88
C THR A 281 -27.31 -7.69 -7.16
N ALA A 282 -28.09 -8.73 -6.84
CA ALA A 282 -27.75 -10.11 -7.20
C ALA A 282 -27.51 -10.27 -8.72
N ASN A 283 -28.29 -9.56 -9.54
CA ASN A 283 -28.15 -9.57 -11.00
C ASN A 283 -26.78 -9.04 -11.46
N VAL A 284 -26.32 -7.92 -10.90
CA VAL A 284 -24.99 -7.34 -11.18
C VAL A 284 -23.87 -8.32 -10.80
N LEU A 285 -24.03 -9.01 -9.67
CA LEU A 285 -23.06 -10.00 -9.21
C LEU A 285 -23.03 -11.24 -10.12
N THR A 286 -24.18 -11.88 -10.37
CA THR A 286 -24.27 -13.09 -11.20
C THR A 286 -23.81 -12.85 -12.64
N ASN A 287 -24.14 -11.69 -13.22
CA ASN A 287 -23.74 -11.33 -14.58
C ASN A 287 -22.38 -10.63 -14.66
N LYS A 288 -21.66 -10.50 -13.54
CA LYS A 288 -20.31 -9.90 -13.49
C LYS A 288 -20.27 -8.49 -14.12
N THR A 289 -21.34 -7.71 -13.91
CA THR A 289 -21.50 -6.41 -14.56
C THR A 289 -20.53 -5.39 -13.98
N ARG A 290 -19.41 -5.16 -14.68
CA ARG A 290 -18.34 -4.25 -14.24
C ARG A 290 -18.87 -2.83 -13.99
N GLY A 291 -18.41 -2.21 -12.90
CA GLY A 291 -18.64 -0.80 -12.61
C GLY A 291 -18.01 -0.37 -11.28
N THR A 292 -17.76 0.92 -11.16
CA THR A 292 -17.21 1.54 -9.94
C THR A 292 -18.34 1.89 -8.98
N ALA A 293 -18.15 1.80 -7.65
CA ALA A 293 -19.16 2.24 -6.69
C ALA A 293 -19.22 3.77 -6.55
N PHE A 294 -18.07 4.45 -6.49
CA PHE A 294 -18.00 5.92 -6.54
C PHE A 294 -16.75 6.38 -7.32
N ARG A 295 -16.96 7.22 -8.34
CA ARG A 295 -15.91 7.90 -9.10
C ARG A 295 -15.65 9.33 -8.60
N PHE A 296 -14.37 9.65 -8.40
CA PHE A 296 -13.82 10.95 -8.07
C PHE A 296 -12.79 11.31 -9.15
N GLU A 297 -12.98 12.42 -9.87
CA GLU A 297 -12.09 12.75 -10.98
C GLU A 297 -11.84 14.25 -11.11
N ALA A 298 -10.58 14.63 -11.36
CA ALA A 298 -10.19 16.03 -11.50
C ALA A 298 -10.69 16.88 -10.31
N LEU A 299 -10.31 16.48 -9.09
CA LEU A 299 -10.77 17.11 -7.85
C LEU A 299 -9.61 17.59 -6.99
N HIS A 300 -9.88 18.67 -6.24
CA HIS A 300 -9.08 19.15 -5.14
C HIS A 300 -9.51 18.47 -3.85
N ALA A 301 -8.59 17.73 -3.24
CA ALA A 301 -8.71 17.11 -1.92
C ALA A 301 -10.09 16.51 -1.57
N PRO A 302 -10.68 15.63 -2.41
CA PRO A 302 -11.92 14.96 -2.07
C PRO A 302 -11.74 14.07 -0.84
N LYS A 303 -12.80 13.95 -0.02
CA LYS A 303 -12.73 13.26 1.27
C LYS A 303 -13.77 12.17 1.39
N VAL A 304 -13.38 11.02 1.92
CA VAL A 304 -14.27 9.89 2.23
C VAL A 304 -13.99 9.41 3.65
N ARG A 305 -15.03 9.22 4.47
CA ARG A 305 -14.88 8.79 5.87
C ARG A 305 -15.91 7.73 6.25
N GLY A 306 -15.49 6.61 6.85
CA GLY A 306 -16.38 5.63 7.46
C GLY A 306 -17.31 4.91 6.48
N THR A 307 -16.90 4.77 5.21
CA THR A 307 -17.70 4.09 4.19
C THR A 307 -17.44 2.58 4.22
N VAL A 308 -18.47 1.79 3.90
CA VAL A 308 -18.38 0.34 3.83
C VAL A 308 -18.81 -0.12 2.44
N ALA A 309 -18.06 -1.01 1.80
CA ALA A 309 -18.46 -1.70 0.58
C ALA A 309 -18.67 -3.20 0.84
N HIS A 310 -19.93 -3.67 0.83
CA HIS A 310 -20.21 -5.08 1.09
C HIS A 310 -19.83 -5.97 -0.09
N ARG A 311 -20.25 -5.63 -1.31
CA ARG A 311 -19.91 -6.38 -2.52
C ARG A 311 -19.56 -5.46 -3.65
N LEU A 312 -18.43 -5.73 -4.30
CA LEU A 312 -17.93 -4.97 -5.44
C LEU A 312 -17.78 -5.86 -6.68
N VAL A 313 -18.05 -5.29 -7.85
CA VAL A 313 -17.82 -5.90 -9.18
C VAL A 313 -17.08 -4.87 -10.03
N GLY A 314 -15.85 -4.56 -9.60
CA GLY A 314 -15.06 -3.41 -10.04
C GLY A 314 -14.49 -2.65 -8.83
N PRO A 315 -13.94 -1.44 -9.04
CA PRO A 315 -13.42 -0.61 -7.95
C PRO A 315 -14.53 -0.11 -7.00
N GLY A 316 -14.24 -0.09 -5.71
CA GLY A 316 -15.08 0.60 -4.72
C GLY A 316 -15.00 2.11 -4.90
N LEU A 317 -13.86 2.68 -4.51
CA LEU A 317 -13.54 4.09 -4.69
C LEU A 317 -12.53 4.24 -5.84
N GLN A 318 -12.87 5.02 -6.86
CA GLN A 318 -11.96 5.33 -7.95
C GLN A 318 -11.58 6.81 -7.91
N PHE A 319 -10.29 7.09 -7.74
CA PHE A 319 -9.73 8.42 -7.86
C PHE A 319 -8.98 8.51 -9.19
N LYS A 320 -9.25 9.55 -9.98
CA LYS A 320 -8.53 9.81 -11.22
C LYS A 320 -8.10 11.27 -11.31
N SER A 321 -6.80 11.50 -11.43
CA SER A 321 -6.23 12.84 -11.53
C SER A 321 -6.72 13.79 -10.44
N CYS A 322 -6.80 13.30 -9.20
CA CYS A 322 -7.11 14.11 -8.03
C CYS A 322 -5.83 14.58 -7.34
N ARG A 323 -5.89 15.75 -6.70
CA ARG A 323 -4.79 16.28 -5.88
C ARG A 323 -5.18 16.23 -4.41
N GLY A 324 -4.49 15.44 -3.60
CA GLY A 324 -4.63 15.46 -2.13
C GLY A 324 -5.88 14.77 -1.58
N TYR A 325 -6.39 13.71 -2.22
CA TYR A 325 -7.57 13.01 -1.70
C TYR A 325 -7.29 12.38 -0.33
N ALA A 326 -8.34 12.28 0.51
CA ALA A 326 -8.24 11.67 1.83
C ALA A 326 -9.32 10.62 2.06
N VAL A 327 -8.93 9.41 2.45
CA VAL A 327 -9.84 8.33 2.82
C VAL A 327 -9.54 7.90 4.26
N HIS A 328 -10.57 7.90 5.10
CA HIS A 328 -10.47 7.49 6.51
C HIS A 328 -11.44 6.36 6.78
N ASP A 329 -10.95 5.26 7.35
CA ASP A 329 -11.78 4.14 7.82
C ASP A 329 -12.72 3.60 6.73
N TYR A 330 -12.14 3.25 5.58
CA TYR A 330 -12.87 2.58 4.49
C TYR A 330 -12.76 1.07 4.63
N ASP A 331 -13.91 0.42 4.78
CA ASP A 331 -14.02 -1.04 4.86
C ASP A 331 -14.59 -1.60 3.56
N ALA A 332 -14.09 -2.77 3.18
CA ALA A 332 -14.64 -3.54 2.08
C ALA A 332 -14.67 -5.03 2.44
N ASP A 333 -15.78 -5.72 2.18
CA ASP A 333 -15.95 -7.12 2.60
C ASP A 333 -15.71 -8.12 1.49
N PHE A 334 -16.01 -7.75 0.24
CA PHE A 334 -15.86 -8.61 -0.92
C PHE A 334 -15.73 -7.81 -2.23
N GLY A 335 -14.81 -8.24 -3.09
CA GLY A 335 -14.67 -7.71 -4.45
C GLY A 335 -14.39 -8.82 -5.45
N MET A 336 -15.25 -8.94 -6.46
CA MET A 336 -15.12 -9.96 -7.49
C MET A 336 -13.80 -9.82 -8.26
N ASN A 337 -13.02 -10.89 -8.29
CA ASN A 337 -11.83 -11.00 -9.12
C ASN A 337 -12.07 -11.99 -10.26
N ASP A 338 -12.31 -11.48 -11.46
CA ASP A 338 -12.43 -12.25 -12.69
C ASP A 338 -11.71 -11.52 -13.84
N PRO A 339 -10.36 -11.67 -13.92
CA PRO A 339 -9.55 -11.05 -14.97
C PRO A 339 -9.97 -11.45 -16.39
N THR A 340 -10.50 -12.66 -16.59
CA THR A 340 -10.99 -13.13 -17.91
C THR A 340 -12.11 -12.24 -18.44
N ASN A 341 -12.96 -11.70 -17.55
CA ASN A 341 -14.01 -10.76 -17.90
C ASN A 341 -13.63 -9.29 -17.60
N SER A 342 -12.35 -9.01 -17.35
CA SER A 342 -11.85 -7.67 -16.96
C SER A 342 -12.55 -7.09 -15.72
N VAL A 343 -12.96 -7.95 -14.78
CA VAL A 343 -13.54 -7.54 -13.50
C VAL A 343 -12.47 -7.67 -12.44
N TYR A 344 -12.10 -6.53 -11.85
CA TYR A 344 -11.07 -6.48 -10.82
C TYR A 344 -11.64 -5.83 -9.56
N GLY A 345 -11.73 -6.63 -8.49
CA GLY A 345 -12.24 -6.20 -7.19
C GLY A 345 -11.21 -5.38 -6.45
N TYR A 346 -11.14 -4.08 -6.75
CA TYR A 346 -10.27 -3.13 -6.06
C TYR A 346 -11.04 -2.39 -4.99
N GLY A 347 -10.46 -2.23 -3.80
CA GLY A 347 -11.04 -1.38 -2.77
C GLY A 347 -10.93 0.07 -3.20
N ILE A 348 -9.69 0.53 -3.35
CA ILE A 348 -9.35 1.86 -3.85
C ILE A 348 -8.49 1.71 -5.11
N HIS A 349 -8.87 2.41 -6.17
CA HIS A 349 -8.10 2.52 -7.41
C HIS A 349 -7.66 3.97 -7.61
N ASP A 350 -6.35 4.20 -7.58
CA ASP A 350 -5.72 5.51 -7.74
C ASP A 350 -5.09 5.66 -9.13
N SER A 351 -5.66 6.50 -9.99
CA SER A 351 -5.11 6.73 -11.32
C SER A 351 -4.58 8.15 -11.48
N SER A 352 -3.27 8.31 -11.66
CA SER A 352 -2.63 9.61 -11.93
C SER A 352 -2.94 10.69 -10.87
N CYS A 353 -3.14 10.30 -9.60
CA CYS A 353 -3.34 11.24 -8.51
C CYS A 353 -2.03 11.62 -7.81
N GLU A 354 -2.04 12.72 -7.06
CA GLU A 354 -0.89 13.16 -6.27
C GLU A 354 -1.24 13.44 -4.81
N ASP A 355 -0.37 13.00 -3.91
CA ASP A 355 -0.46 13.18 -2.46
C ASP A 355 -1.75 12.65 -1.83
N GLY A 356 -2.27 11.51 -2.31
CA GLY A 356 -3.38 10.82 -1.67
C GLY A 356 -3.02 10.33 -0.26
N VAL A 357 -3.98 10.33 0.66
CA VAL A 357 -3.79 9.79 2.02
C VAL A 357 -4.94 8.85 2.38
N ILE A 358 -4.60 7.63 2.75
CA ILE A 358 -5.53 6.63 3.26
C ILE A 358 -5.11 6.27 4.68
N THR A 359 -6.04 6.34 5.65
CA THR A 359 -5.77 5.96 7.04
C THR A 359 -6.81 4.97 7.54
N GLY A 360 -6.36 3.87 8.15
CA GLY A 360 -7.23 2.86 8.74
C GLY A 360 -8.09 2.12 7.72
N GLY A 361 -9.07 1.37 8.23
CA GLY A 361 -9.93 0.50 7.43
C GLY A 361 -9.39 -0.92 7.25
N THR A 362 -10.32 -1.86 7.11
CA THR A 362 -10.07 -3.28 6.85
C THR A 362 -10.71 -3.69 5.54
N GLN A 363 -9.89 -4.21 4.63
CA GLN A 363 -10.31 -4.57 3.29
C GLN A 363 -10.12 -6.07 3.06
N ARG A 364 -11.24 -6.76 2.79
CA ARG A 364 -11.37 -8.22 2.80
C ARG A 364 -11.82 -8.75 1.46
N GLY A 365 -11.32 -9.91 1.06
CA GLY A 365 -11.86 -10.64 -0.10
C GLY A 365 -11.78 -9.85 -1.42
N LEU A 366 -10.80 -8.95 -1.54
CA LEU A 366 -10.54 -8.14 -2.72
C LEU A 366 -9.41 -8.74 -3.56
N ARG A 367 -9.26 -8.31 -4.81
CA ARG A 367 -8.03 -8.53 -5.58
C ARG A 367 -6.87 -7.77 -4.92
N HIS A 368 -7.03 -6.45 -4.82
CA HIS A 368 -6.11 -5.55 -4.12
C HIS A 368 -6.93 -4.56 -3.29
N PRO A 369 -6.70 -4.46 -1.98
CA PRO A 369 -7.16 -3.33 -1.16
C PRO A 369 -6.89 -1.97 -1.79
N TRP A 370 -5.67 -1.78 -2.26
CA TRP A 370 -5.27 -0.57 -2.96
C TRP A 370 -4.38 -0.94 -4.13
N THR A 371 -4.60 -0.27 -5.24
CA THR A 371 -3.78 -0.36 -6.44
C THR A 371 -3.83 0.98 -7.18
N ASP A 372 -2.80 1.26 -7.95
CA ASP A 372 -2.71 2.44 -8.80
C ASP A 372 -2.72 2.11 -10.30
N GLY A 373 -2.75 3.16 -11.12
CA GLY A 373 -2.51 3.05 -12.55
C GLY A 373 -2.34 4.41 -13.22
N THR A 374 -2.08 4.36 -14.53
CA THR A 374 -2.09 5.52 -15.43
C THR A 374 -2.66 5.03 -16.75
N ALA A 375 -3.42 5.87 -17.45
CA ALA A 375 -3.97 5.51 -18.75
C ALA A 375 -2.88 5.44 -19.83
N ASP A 376 -2.96 4.44 -20.70
CA ASP A 376 -2.23 4.47 -21.98
C ASP A 376 -2.86 5.58 -22.84
N THR A 377 -2.09 6.63 -23.11
CA THR A 377 -2.55 7.88 -23.73
C THR A 377 -1.90 8.08 -25.10
N ALA A 378 -2.72 8.44 -26.10
CA ALA A 378 -2.23 8.70 -27.44
C ALA A 378 -1.38 9.99 -27.51
N VAL A 379 -0.48 10.08 -28.48
CA VAL A 379 0.23 11.33 -28.77
C VAL A 379 -0.78 12.41 -29.17
N GLY A 380 -0.65 13.62 -28.61
CA GLY A 380 -1.54 14.73 -28.90
C GLY A 380 -2.88 14.70 -28.16
N ASP A 381 -3.15 13.71 -27.30
CA ASP A 381 -4.36 13.70 -26.47
C ASP A 381 -4.45 14.98 -25.64
N THR A 382 -5.65 15.51 -25.53
CA THR A 382 -5.91 16.82 -24.92
C THR A 382 -6.50 16.74 -23.53
N TYR A 383 -6.88 15.57 -23.02
CA TYR A 383 -7.50 15.44 -21.70
C TYR A 383 -6.43 15.29 -20.60
N PRO A 384 -6.19 16.31 -19.74
CA PRO A 384 -5.11 16.27 -18.76
C PRO A 384 -5.29 15.16 -17.71
N GLY A 385 -6.51 14.66 -17.52
CA GLY A 385 -6.82 13.64 -16.52
C GLY A 385 -6.21 12.25 -16.80
N ASP A 386 -5.73 11.99 -18.03
CA ASP A 386 -5.09 10.72 -18.41
C ASP A 386 -3.55 10.74 -18.26
N PHE A 387 -2.97 11.92 -18.05
CA PHE A 387 -1.51 12.09 -17.94
C PHE A 387 -1.03 12.00 -16.50
N GLY A 388 0.19 11.51 -16.29
CA GLY A 388 0.91 11.60 -15.03
C GLY A 388 0.91 10.34 -14.18
N ARG A 389 1.86 10.34 -13.25
CA ARG A 389 2.08 9.25 -12.29
C ARG A 389 1.07 9.33 -11.15
N THR A 390 0.78 8.19 -10.54
CA THR A 390 0.36 8.20 -9.13
C THR A 390 1.59 8.54 -8.28
N TYR A 391 1.54 9.66 -7.55
CA TYR A 391 2.72 10.21 -6.87
C TYR A 391 2.47 10.46 -5.37
N ASN A 392 3.39 9.97 -4.54
CA ASN A 392 3.45 10.27 -3.10
C ASN A 392 2.16 9.96 -2.31
N THR A 393 1.37 8.98 -2.77
CA THR A 393 0.22 8.46 -2.03
C THR A 393 0.68 7.70 -0.79
N LYS A 394 -0.01 7.88 0.34
CA LYS A 394 0.32 7.26 1.62
C LYS A 394 -0.82 6.41 2.15
N LEU A 395 -0.52 5.19 2.53
CA LEU A 395 -1.41 4.26 3.23
C LEU A 395 -0.90 4.08 4.65
N ILE A 396 -1.75 4.35 5.63
CA ILE A 396 -1.36 4.38 7.05
C ILE A 396 -2.30 3.49 7.85
N GLY A 397 -1.78 2.42 8.45
CA GLY A 397 -2.57 1.53 9.31
C GLY A 397 -3.69 0.77 8.59
N VAL A 398 -3.58 0.56 7.28
CA VAL A 398 -4.57 -0.18 6.49
C VAL A 398 -4.37 -1.69 6.68
N THR A 399 -5.45 -2.43 6.86
CA THR A 399 -5.41 -3.90 6.99
C THR A 399 -5.98 -4.58 5.75
N SER A 400 -5.20 -5.51 5.18
CA SER A 400 -5.57 -6.37 4.06
C SER A 400 -5.84 -7.79 4.57
N HIS A 401 -6.94 -8.43 4.17
CA HIS A 401 -7.27 -9.79 4.61
C HIS A 401 -7.90 -10.66 3.51
N GLY A 402 -7.36 -11.86 3.28
CA GLY A 402 -7.99 -12.85 2.40
C GLY A 402 -8.11 -12.38 0.95
N CYS A 403 -7.09 -11.66 0.46
CA CYS A 403 -7.07 -11.18 -0.91
C CYS A 403 -6.91 -12.33 -1.92
N THR A 404 -7.38 -12.11 -3.15
CA THR A 404 -7.24 -13.05 -4.26
C THR A 404 -6.06 -12.73 -5.18
N ALA A 405 -5.32 -11.65 -4.87
CA ALA A 405 -4.01 -11.30 -5.42
C ALA A 405 -3.16 -10.62 -4.31
N SER A 406 -2.01 -10.03 -4.64
CA SER A 406 -1.16 -9.35 -3.64
C SER A 406 -1.95 -8.40 -2.75
N GLY A 407 -1.65 -8.34 -1.44
CA GLY A 407 -2.39 -7.51 -0.50
C GLY A 407 -2.33 -6.03 -0.86
N PHE A 408 -1.13 -5.50 -1.05
CA PHE A 408 -0.92 -4.16 -1.57
C PHE A 408 -0.11 -4.22 -2.85
N ASP A 409 -0.43 -3.33 -3.78
CA ASP A 409 0.07 -3.39 -5.14
C ASP A 409 0.39 -1.99 -5.68
N THR A 410 1.60 -1.79 -6.19
CA THR A 410 1.93 -0.62 -7.01
C THR A 410 2.16 -1.02 -8.47
N HIS A 411 1.93 -0.12 -9.42
CA HIS A 411 2.26 -0.26 -10.85
C HIS A 411 3.44 0.62 -11.25
N HIS A 412 4.08 0.27 -12.37
CA HIS A 412 5.30 0.90 -12.89
C HIS A 412 5.19 2.41 -13.17
N MET A 413 3.96 2.91 -13.30
CA MET A 413 3.67 4.31 -13.56
C MET A 413 3.60 5.13 -12.27
N SER A 414 3.64 4.52 -11.09
CA SER A 414 3.69 5.25 -9.83
C SER A 414 5.11 5.58 -9.37
N LYS A 415 5.20 6.57 -8.48
CA LYS A 415 6.43 6.97 -7.82
C LYS A 415 6.18 7.42 -6.39
N GLY A 416 6.99 6.94 -5.44
CA GLY A 416 6.99 7.45 -4.07
C GLY A 416 5.79 7.05 -3.19
N VAL A 417 4.98 6.07 -3.60
CA VAL A 417 3.91 5.48 -2.76
C VAL A 417 4.49 4.91 -1.44
N GLN A 418 3.82 5.15 -0.32
CA GLN A 418 4.28 4.72 1.01
C GLN A 418 3.21 3.90 1.73
N PHE A 419 3.59 2.74 2.24
CA PHE A 419 2.81 1.92 3.17
C PHE A 419 3.43 2.04 4.55
N ILE A 420 2.67 2.50 5.55
CA ILE A 420 3.16 2.84 6.89
C ILE A 420 2.29 2.13 7.92
N GLY A 421 2.87 1.28 8.76
CA GLY A 421 2.11 0.57 9.80
C GLY A 421 0.99 -0.33 9.26
N CYS A 422 1.05 -0.73 7.99
CA CYS A 422 0.02 -1.55 7.35
C CYS A 422 0.19 -3.03 7.71
N THR A 423 -0.92 -3.78 7.71
CA THR A 423 -0.92 -5.22 7.98
C THR A 423 -1.50 -6.00 6.81
N ALA A 424 -0.79 -7.03 6.34
CA ALA A 424 -1.25 -7.92 5.27
C ALA A 424 -1.39 -9.37 5.75
N TYR A 425 -2.62 -9.89 5.72
CA TYR A 425 -2.93 -11.32 5.89
C TYR A 425 -3.20 -11.92 4.52
N VAL A 426 -2.22 -12.63 3.96
CA VAL A 426 -2.25 -13.10 2.57
C VAL A 426 -2.12 -14.62 2.47
N PRO A 427 -2.89 -15.27 1.57
CA PRO A 427 -2.73 -16.69 1.25
C PRO A 427 -1.31 -17.05 0.79
N ALA A 428 -0.92 -18.33 0.95
CA ALA A 428 0.44 -18.82 0.73
C ALA A 428 1.01 -18.59 -0.68
N GLU A 429 0.16 -18.35 -1.68
CA GLU A 429 0.52 -18.16 -3.08
C GLU A 429 0.72 -16.68 -3.46
N LEU A 430 0.43 -15.74 -2.55
CA LEU A 430 0.30 -14.31 -2.86
C LEU A 430 1.33 -13.46 -2.10
N ASN A 431 1.54 -12.22 -2.54
CA ASN A 431 2.51 -11.33 -1.88
C ASN A 431 1.83 -10.40 -0.88
N GLY A 432 2.51 -10.05 0.21
CA GLY A 432 2.05 -9.00 1.13
C GLY A 432 2.04 -7.65 0.42
N PHE A 433 3.22 -7.22 -0.03
CA PHE A 433 3.45 -6.00 -0.81
C PHE A 433 4.10 -6.33 -2.15
N LEU A 434 3.45 -5.95 -3.25
CA LEU A 434 3.98 -6.04 -4.60
C LEU A 434 4.38 -4.63 -5.07
N LEU A 435 5.67 -4.39 -5.16
CA LEU A 435 6.25 -3.11 -5.55
C LEU A 435 6.71 -3.15 -7.00
N ARG A 436 6.15 -2.24 -7.79
CA ARG A 436 6.54 -1.93 -9.16
C ARG A 436 6.61 -0.41 -9.33
N GLY A 437 7.56 0.10 -10.11
CA GLY A 437 7.76 1.55 -10.29
C GLY A 437 8.95 2.08 -9.51
N GLU A 438 8.87 3.30 -8.98
CA GLU A 438 10.06 3.97 -8.42
C GLU A 438 9.85 4.50 -7.00
N GLY A 439 10.80 4.24 -6.11
CA GLY A 439 10.90 4.99 -4.85
C GLY A 439 9.82 4.66 -3.81
N HIS A 440 9.11 3.54 -3.94
CA HIS A 440 8.10 3.13 -2.95
C HIS A 440 8.69 2.73 -1.61
N SER A 441 7.92 2.93 -0.54
CA SER A 441 8.33 2.59 0.82
C SER A 441 7.34 1.66 1.53
N VAL A 442 7.85 0.65 2.25
CA VAL A 442 7.08 -0.21 3.17
C VAL A 442 7.71 -0.07 4.56
N LEU A 443 7.06 0.66 5.47
CA LEU A 443 7.63 1.11 6.74
C LEU A 443 6.80 0.60 7.92
N ASP A 444 7.45 -0.04 8.89
CA ASP A 444 6.84 -0.53 10.13
C ASP A 444 5.62 -1.45 9.88
N CYS A 445 5.63 -2.18 8.76
CA CYS A 445 4.53 -3.03 8.32
C CYS A 445 4.67 -4.46 8.82
N THR A 446 3.55 -5.18 8.89
CA THR A 446 3.51 -6.59 9.27
C THR A 446 2.87 -7.45 8.17
N VAL A 447 3.46 -8.61 7.88
CA VAL A 447 2.89 -9.60 6.97
C VAL A 447 2.74 -10.95 7.68
N TYR A 448 1.57 -11.55 7.53
CA TYR A 448 1.24 -12.91 7.96
C TYR A 448 0.89 -13.76 6.74
N GLY A 449 1.54 -14.93 6.60
CA GLY A 449 1.36 -15.81 5.44
C GLY A 449 2.06 -15.28 4.19
N GLY A 450 1.66 -15.74 3.00
CA GLY A 450 2.17 -15.23 1.73
C GLY A 450 3.36 -15.98 1.13
N TYR A 451 3.46 -15.92 -0.20
CA TYR A 451 4.60 -16.37 -0.98
C TYR A 451 5.81 -15.46 -0.79
N SER A 452 5.61 -14.13 -0.83
CA SER A 452 6.64 -13.16 -0.43
C SER A 452 6.03 -12.07 0.44
N ALA A 453 6.69 -11.69 1.53
CA ALA A 453 6.26 -10.53 2.29
C ALA A 453 6.37 -9.25 1.45
N VAL A 454 7.51 -9.08 0.77
CA VAL A 454 7.74 -8.03 -0.22
C VAL A 454 8.25 -8.64 -1.52
N ALA A 455 7.67 -8.23 -2.64
CA ALA A 455 8.12 -8.57 -3.98
C ALA A 455 8.39 -7.29 -4.77
N VAL A 456 9.61 -7.15 -5.30
CA VAL A 456 10.01 -6.10 -6.24
C VAL A 456 10.19 -6.75 -7.61
N ILE A 457 9.33 -6.42 -8.57
CA ILE A 457 9.34 -7.11 -9.87
C ILE A 457 9.19 -6.14 -11.04
N CYS A 458 9.60 -6.58 -12.23
CA CYS A 458 9.12 -6.03 -13.49
C CYS A 458 7.86 -6.78 -13.93
N GLN A 459 6.87 -6.11 -14.55
CA GLN A 459 5.61 -6.77 -14.93
C GLN A 459 5.81 -7.66 -16.16
N GLU A 460 5.23 -8.85 -16.07
CA GLU A 460 5.23 -9.88 -17.09
C GLU A 460 3.86 -9.87 -17.79
N THR A 461 3.75 -9.21 -18.94
CA THR A 461 2.49 -9.17 -19.71
C THR A 461 2.74 -9.49 -21.18
N GLY A 462 2.42 -10.72 -21.57
CA GLY A 462 2.46 -11.16 -22.97
C GLY A 462 3.81 -10.89 -23.65
N SER A 463 3.77 -10.43 -24.89
CA SER A 463 4.95 -10.09 -25.70
C SER A 463 5.55 -8.71 -25.40
N ILE A 464 5.03 -7.99 -24.38
CA ILE A 464 5.37 -6.59 -24.11
C ILE A 464 5.68 -6.44 -22.61
N SER A 465 6.95 -6.55 -22.22
CA SER A 465 7.40 -6.33 -20.84
C SER A 465 8.44 -5.22 -20.82
N THR A 466 8.13 -4.04 -20.27
CA THR A 466 9.02 -2.86 -20.32
C THR A 466 9.05 -2.05 -19.04
N GLY A 467 8.32 -2.48 -18.00
CA GLY A 467 8.29 -1.79 -16.72
C GLY A 467 9.59 -1.96 -15.94
N GLU A 468 10.09 -0.88 -15.32
CA GLU A 468 11.29 -0.89 -14.48
C GLU A 468 10.93 -0.62 -13.01
N SER A 469 11.59 -1.34 -12.09
CA SER A 469 11.33 -1.24 -10.65
C SER A 469 12.61 -0.96 -9.88
N ARG A 470 12.68 0.18 -9.19
CA ARG A 470 13.91 0.67 -8.57
C ARG A 470 13.71 1.59 -7.37
N LEU A 471 14.79 1.76 -6.62
CA LEU A 471 14.93 2.71 -5.50
C LEU A 471 13.91 2.51 -4.37
N HIS A 472 13.39 1.30 -4.20
CA HIS A 472 12.43 1.02 -3.13
C HIS A 472 13.12 0.95 -1.76
N HIS A 473 12.34 1.20 -0.70
CA HIS A 473 12.78 1.11 0.68
C HIS A 473 11.82 0.26 1.51
N VAL A 474 12.35 -0.67 2.30
CA VAL A 474 11.59 -1.46 3.27
C VAL A 474 12.26 -1.26 4.63
N GLY A 475 11.51 -0.73 5.60
CA GLY A 475 11.99 -0.40 6.93
C GLY A 475 11.21 -1.12 8.02
N ASN A 476 11.90 -1.76 8.97
CA ASN A 476 11.34 -2.38 10.17
C ASN A 476 10.15 -3.34 9.88
N ILE A 477 10.31 -4.24 8.92
CA ILE A 477 9.24 -5.17 8.54
C ILE A 477 9.20 -6.39 9.47
N ARG A 478 8.00 -6.74 9.94
CA ARG A 478 7.73 -8.01 10.64
C ARG A 478 7.09 -9.00 9.70
N VAL A 479 7.61 -10.23 9.67
CA VAL A 479 7.15 -11.29 8.77
C VAL A 479 6.97 -12.59 9.53
N GLU A 480 5.76 -13.16 9.45
CA GLU A 480 5.42 -14.42 10.11
C GLU A 480 4.74 -15.38 9.14
N ASP A 481 5.13 -16.65 9.22
CA ASP A 481 4.51 -17.76 8.48
C ASP A 481 4.46 -17.58 6.95
N SER A 482 5.38 -16.78 6.38
CA SER A 482 5.54 -16.58 4.93
C SER A 482 6.51 -17.60 4.31
N ASN A 483 6.40 -17.85 3.01
CA ASN A 483 7.42 -18.61 2.28
C ASN A 483 8.75 -17.85 2.21
N ARG A 484 8.72 -16.54 1.94
CA ARG A 484 9.93 -15.70 2.02
C ARG A 484 9.70 -14.25 2.42
N VAL A 485 10.74 -13.61 2.95
CA VAL A 485 10.72 -12.17 3.24
C VAL A 485 10.76 -11.35 1.95
N LEU A 486 11.76 -11.58 1.10
CA LEU A 486 12.03 -10.74 -0.06
C LEU A 486 12.11 -11.54 -1.37
N THR A 487 11.39 -11.08 -2.38
CA THR A 487 11.66 -11.42 -3.79
C THR A 487 12.09 -10.16 -4.53
N VAL A 488 13.21 -10.23 -5.24
CA VAL A 488 13.56 -9.24 -6.25
C VAL A 488 13.72 -9.96 -7.58
N ASN A 489 12.89 -9.63 -8.55
CA ASN A 489 12.88 -10.26 -9.86
C ASN A 489 12.73 -9.19 -10.95
N VAL A 490 13.83 -8.49 -11.23
CA VAL A 490 13.86 -7.43 -12.25
C VAL A 490 14.41 -7.97 -13.55
N ARG A 491 13.90 -7.52 -14.70
CA ARG A 491 14.46 -7.86 -16.04
C ARG A 491 14.63 -9.37 -16.33
N ALA A 492 13.85 -10.22 -15.65
CA ALA A 492 13.96 -11.67 -15.74
C ALA A 492 13.03 -12.31 -16.78
N ASN A 493 12.15 -11.53 -17.39
CA ASN A 493 11.30 -11.97 -18.48
C ASN A 493 12.03 -11.86 -19.82
N THR A 494 11.94 -12.87 -20.67
CA THR A 494 12.60 -12.90 -22.00
C THR A 494 12.16 -11.77 -22.93
N ASN A 495 10.97 -11.20 -22.70
CA ASN A 495 10.42 -10.10 -23.50
C ASN A 495 10.84 -8.72 -22.99
N HIS A 496 11.62 -8.66 -21.91
CA HIS A 496 12.15 -7.42 -21.39
C HIS A 496 13.29 -6.89 -22.29
N PRO A 497 13.31 -5.60 -22.72
CA PRO A 497 14.38 -5.04 -23.56
C PRO A 497 15.77 -5.24 -22.97
N ASN A 498 15.85 -5.18 -21.64
CA ASN A 498 17.07 -5.40 -20.86
C ASN A 498 17.13 -6.82 -20.25
N TYR A 499 16.54 -7.84 -20.90
CA TYR A 499 16.52 -9.21 -20.37
C TYR A 499 17.90 -9.71 -19.97
N ARG A 500 18.02 -10.27 -18.76
CA ARG A 500 19.28 -10.77 -18.15
C ARG A 500 20.37 -9.72 -17.95
N VAL A 501 20.04 -8.43 -18.06
CA VAL A 501 20.97 -7.35 -17.72
C VAL A 501 20.80 -6.98 -16.25
N THR A 502 21.86 -7.12 -15.46
CA THR A 502 21.86 -6.63 -14.07
C THR A 502 21.56 -5.14 -14.05
N ASP A 503 20.67 -4.71 -13.18
CA ASP A 503 20.44 -3.29 -12.96
C ASP A 503 21.58 -2.69 -12.13
N PRO A 504 22.37 -1.73 -12.65
CA PRO A 504 23.38 -1.07 -11.83
C PRO A 504 22.74 -0.16 -10.77
N GLU A 505 21.53 0.35 -11.04
CA GLU A 505 20.77 1.14 -10.07
C GLU A 505 20.23 0.26 -8.95
N LEU A 506 20.14 0.83 -7.75
CA LEU A 506 19.65 0.14 -6.57
C LEU A 506 18.18 -0.22 -6.74
N SER A 507 17.85 -1.50 -6.70
CA SER A 507 16.47 -1.98 -6.80
C SER A 507 15.71 -1.74 -5.48
N VAL A 508 16.31 -2.15 -4.36
CA VAL A 508 15.71 -2.01 -3.03
C VAL A 508 16.74 -1.98 -1.90
N VAL A 509 16.47 -1.16 -0.89
CA VAL A 509 17.08 -1.23 0.44
C VAL A 509 16.08 -1.81 1.41
N VAL A 510 16.47 -2.86 2.14
CA VAL A 510 15.71 -3.44 3.24
C VAL A 510 16.52 -3.30 4.51
N ASP A 511 15.94 -2.61 5.50
CA ASP A 511 16.60 -2.24 6.75
C ASP A 511 15.68 -2.55 7.94
N GLY A 512 16.07 -3.50 8.78
CA GLY A 512 15.26 -3.94 9.90
C GLY A 512 14.26 -5.00 9.45
N VAL A 513 14.64 -6.28 9.56
CA VAL A 513 13.79 -7.43 9.26
C VAL A 513 13.63 -8.28 10.51
N PHE A 514 12.39 -8.56 10.89
CA PHE A 514 12.05 -9.50 11.97
C PHE A 514 11.22 -10.63 11.39
N ALA A 515 11.86 -11.74 11.03
CA ALA A 515 11.24 -12.88 10.37
C ALA A 515 11.18 -14.10 11.30
N ARG A 516 9.98 -14.68 11.47
CA ARG A 516 9.71 -15.90 12.25
C ARG A 516 8.92 -16.90 11.42
N ASN A 517 9.30 -18.18 11.53
CA ASN A 517 8.67 -19.28 10.78
C ASN A 517 8.65 -19.05 9.25
N VAL A 518 9.63 -18.30 8.74
CA VAL A 518 9.74 -18.01 7.31
C VAL A 518 10.67 -19.01 6.64
N THR A 519 10.29 -19.59 5.51
CA THR A 519 11.10 -20.64 4.85
C THR A 519 12.39 -20.11 4.21
N ARG A 520 12.37 -18.91 3.60
CA ARG A 520 13.53 -18.26 2.95
C ARG A 520 13.65 -16.80 3.35
N LEU A 521 14.87 -16.28 3.42
CA LEU A 521 15.11 -14.85 3.58
C LEU A 521 14.91 -14.11 2.26
N ALA A 522 15.60 -14.52 1.19
CA ALA A 522 15.51 -13.79 -0.08
C ALA A 522 15.73 -14.66 -1.33
N ILE A 523 15.06 -14.28 -2.42
CA ILE A 523 15.41 -14.68 -3.79
C ILE A 523 15.61 -13.42 -4.63
N ILE A 524 16.76 -13.31 -5.29
CA ILE A 524 17.17 -12.09 -6.01
C ILE A 524 17.67 -12.45 -7.40
N VAL A 525 17.06 -11.85 -8.43
CA VAL A 525 17.44 -12.04 -9.83
C VAL A 525 17.65 -10.67 -10.48
N ASN A 526 18.82 -10.47 -11.08
CA ASN A 526 19.25 -9.25 -11.79
C ASN A 526 19.26 -7.93 -10.98
N GLY A 527 18.85 -7.95 -9.71
CA GLY A 527 18.71 -6.74 -8.90
C GLY A 527 20.01 -6.28 -8.22
N ASN A 528 20.05 -5.01 -7.82
CA ASN A 528 21.03 -4.47 -6.88
C ASN A 528 20.31 -4.24 -5.55
N VAL A 529 20.69 -4.99 -4.52
CA VAL A 529 19.95 -5.10 -3.26
C VAL A 529 20.89 -4.86 -2.09
N ARG A 530 20.41 -4.06 -1.13
CA ARG A 530 21.02 -3.95 0.19
C ARG A 530 20.04 -4.44 1.24
N LEU A 531 20.44 -5.43 2.03
CA LEU A 531 19.66 -6.04 3.09
C LEU A 531 20.47 -5.92 4.39
N ARG A 532 19.94 -5.22 5.39
CA ARG A 532 20.66 -4.99 6.65
C ARG A 532 19.77 -5.07 7.89
N ASN A 533 20.39 -5.25 9.06
CA ASN A 533 19.71 -5.36 10.34
C ASN A 533 18.66 -6.49 10.31
N VAL A 534 19.10 -7.70 9.97
CA VAL A 534 18.23 -8.86 9.76
C VAL A 534 18.22 -9.78 10.97
N GLU A 535 17.03 -10.09 11.46
CA GLU A 535 16.79 -11.19 12.38
C GLU A 535 15.87 -12.23 11.73
N PHE A 536 16.44 -13.35 11.30
CA PHE A 536 15.73 -14.43 10.63
C PHE A 536 15.78 -15.70 11.47
N VAL A 537 14.61 -16.18 11.90
CA VAL A 537 14.46 -17.48 12.58
C VAL A 537 13.53 -18.37 11.77
N SER A 538 14.01 -19.56 11.43
CA SER A 538 13.19 -20.57 10.75
C SER A 538 13.26 -21.92 11.44
N ALA A 539 12.09 -22.58 11.54
CA ALA A 539 11.96 -23.97 11.95
C ALA A 539 11.94 -24.96 10.75
N SER A 540 12.00 -24.44 9.52
CA SER A 540 12.00 -25.22 8.28
C SER A 540 13.14 -24.79 7.36
N PHE A 541 13.51 -25.65 6.42
CA PHE A 541 14.54 -25.33 5.44
C PHE A 541 13.93 -25.22 4.04
N ALA A 542 14.35 -24.19 3.31
CA ALA A 542 13.95 -23.99 1.92
C ALA A 542 14.42 -25.12 1.00
N ASN A 543 13.58 -25.59 0.07
CA ASN A 543 14.12 -26.26 -1.11
C ASN A 543 15.02 -25.26 -1.85
N GLY A 544 16.30 -25.53 -2.12
CA GLY A 544 17.26 -24.53 -2.60
C GLY A 544 17.93 -23.77 -1.45
N ALA A 545 17.92 -22.42 -1.44
CA ALA A 545 18.66 -21.65 -0.45
C ALA A 545 17.81 -20.71 0.42
N ILE A 546 18.27 -20.46 1.67
CA ILE A 546 17.72 -19.39 2.53
C ILE A 546 17.91 -18.02 1.86
N VAL A 547 19.09 -17.77 1.29
CA VAL A 547 19.35 -16.64 0.38
C VAL A 547 19.80 -17.21 -0.96
N GLN A 548 18.97 -17.06 -1.97
CA GLN A 548 19.28 -17.42 -3.35
C GLN A 548 19.46 -16.16 -4.18
N PHE A 549 20.48 -16.13 -5.01
CA PHE A 549 20.73 -14.96 -5.82
C PHE A 549 21.43 -15.25 -7.15
N ASP A 550 20.97 -14.59 -8.21
CA ASP A 550 21.36 -14.86 -9.59
C ASP A 550 21.57 -13.53 -10.33
N ASN A 551 22.74 -13.37 -10.94
CA ASN A 551 23.09 -12.21 -11.76
C ASN A 551 22.89 -10.84 -11.06
N CYS A 552 23.16 -10.76 -9.76
CA CYS A 552 22.79 -9.62 -8.93
C CYS A 552 23.99 -8.94 -8.27
N ILE A 553 23.74 -7.80 -7.63
CA ILE A 553 24.63 -7.23 -6.60
C ILE A 553 23.89 -7.31 -5.27
N LEU A 554 24.34 -8.16 -4.35
CA LEU A 554 23.72 -8.31 -3.03
C LEU A 554 24.70 -7.90 -1.93
N ARG A 555 24.28 -6.94 -1.10
CA ARG A 555 24.95 -6.56 0.15
C ARG A 555 24.09 -6.97 1.33
N LEU A 556 24.57 -7.92 2.13
CA LEU A 556 23.95 -8.42 3.35
C LEU A 556 24.79 -7.98 4.56
N GLU A 557 24.25 -7.14 5.44
CA GLU A 557 25.00 -6.53 6.53
C GLU A 557 24.26 -6.68 7.86
N ASP A 558 24.97 -6.89 8.97
CA ASP A 558 24.36 -6.88 10.30
C ASP A 558 23.17 -7.85 10.40
N TYR A 559 23.46 -9.15 10.28
CA TYR A 559 22.42 -10.19 10.17
C TYR A 559 22.62 -11.34 11.16
N ARG A 560 21.49 -11.94 11.57
CA ARG A 560 21.42 -13.20 12.29
C ARG A 560 20.47 -14.14 11.55
N ILE A 561 20.99 -15.29 11.14
CA ILE A 561 20.23 -16.40 10.57
C ILE A 561 20.25 -17.54 11.58
N ASP A 562 19.10 -17.85 12.18
CA ASP A 562 18.94 -18.88 13.18
C ASP A 562 18.08 -20.04 12.64
N LEU A 563 18.75 -21.16 12.41
CA LEU A 563 18.20 -22.42 11.91
C LEU A 563 18.36 -23.52 12.97
N SER A 564 18.53 -23.16 14.25
CA SER A 564 18.79 -24.10 15.34
C SER A 564 17.64 -25.07 15.61
N THR A 565 16.42 -24.69 15.25
CA THR A 565 15.21 -25.49 15.44
C THR A 565 14.82 -26.35 14.23
N VAL A 566 15.58 -26.30 13.13
CA VAL A 566 15.32 -27.12 11.94
C VAL A 566 15.54 -28.60 12.27
N THR A 567 14.50 -29.41 12.16
CA THR A 567 14.54 -30.86 12.48
C THR A 567 14.55 -31.77 11.24
N ALA A 568 14.11 -31.27 10.08
CA ALA A 568 14.04 -32.03 8.82
C ALA A 568 14.83 -31.33 7.69
N TYR A 569 15.55 -32.13 6.89
CA TYR A 569 16.45 -31.69 5.82
C TYR A 569 16.53 -32.72 4.69
N ASP A 570 16.50 -32.27 3.44
CA ASP A 570 16.73 -33.06 2.22
C ASP A 570 18.15 -32.80 1.69
N THR A 571 18.91 -33.88 1.47
CA THR A 571 20.37 -33.92 1.64
C THR A 571 21.21 -33.31 0.52
N ALA A 572 20.63 -32.93 -0.62
CA ALA A 572 21.42 -32.60 -1.80
C ALA A 572 21.36 -31.13 -2.25
N THR A 573 20.23 -30.42 -2.05
CA THR A 573 19.98 -29.12 -2.72
C THR A 573 19.77 -27.95 -1.76
N GLN A 574 19.67 -28.23 -0.46
CA GLN A 574 19.33 -27.23 0.55
C GLN A 574 20.60 -26.53 1.07
N ARG A 575 20.63 -25.18 1.00
CA ARG A 575 21.78 -24.28 1.19
C ARG A 575 21.43 -23.08 2.08
N ILE A 576 22.40 -22.51 2.79
CA ILE A 576 22.20 -21.22 3.45
C ILE A 576 22.28 -20.11 2.41
N TRP A 577 23.39 -20.05 1.66
CA TRP A 577 23.59 -19.10 0.57
C TRP A 577 23.90 -19.83 -0.73
N GLN A 578 23.30 -19.34 -1.81
CA GLN A 578 23.50 -19.88 -3.15
C GLN A 578 23.57 -18.77 -4.18
N ALA A 579 24.74 -18.63 -4.84
CA ALA A 579 24.83 -17.99 -6.16
C ALA A 579 24.61 -19.04 -7.25
N GLY A 580 23.53 -18.93 -8.02
CA GLY A 580 23.25 -19.84 -9.13
C GLY A 580 23.89 -19.45 -10.46
N ASP A 581 23.64 -20.26 -11.50
CA ASP A 581 24.25 -20.23 -12.84
C ASP A 581 23.25 -20.01 -13.98
N SER A 582 21.98 -19.73 -13.66
CA SER A 582 20.87 -19.91 -14.61
C SER A 582 20.96 -19.06 -15.89
N ASN A 583 21.81 -18.03 -15.94
CA ASN A 583 21.90 -17.09 -17.05
C ASN A 583 23.34 -16.89 -17.55
N THR A 584 23.59 -17.34 -18.78
CA THR A 584 24.84 -17.12 -19.52
C THR A 584 25.06 -15.62 -19.77
N GLY A 585 26.06 -15.00 -19.12
CA GLY A 585 26.58 -13.69 -19.54
C GLY A 585 27.06 -12.76 -18.43
N PHE A 586 26.56 -12.88 -17.20
CA PHE A 586 26.89 -11.94 -16.12
C PHE A 586 26.83 -12.64 -14.75
N GLY A 587 27.79 -12.34 -13.87
CA GLY A 587 28.02 -13.05 -12.63
C GLY A 587 27.65 -12.26 -11.38
N SER A 588 27.13 -12.95 -10.37
CA SER A 588 26.72 -12.35 -9.10
C SER A 588 27.91 -11.74 -8.34
N GLN A 589 27.64 -10.62 -7.66
CA GLN A 589 28.52 -10.02 -6.65
C GLN A 589 27.83 -10.07 -5.30
N PHE A 590 28.43 -10.76 -4.34
CA PHE A 590 27.89 -10.93 -2.99
C PHE A 590 28.85 -10.38 -1.94
N PHE A 591 28.30 -9.56 -1.05
CA PHE A 591 29.02 -8.98 0.08
C PHE A 591 28.24 -9.30 1.35
N ALA A 592 28.84 -10.00 2.31
CA ALA A 592 28.19 -10.33 3.57
C ALA A 592 29.07 -9.96 4.77
N HIS A 593 28.65 -8.98 5.57
CA HIS A 593 29.47 -8.44 6.66
C HIS A 593 28.74 -8.47 8.01
N ARG A 594 29.50 -8.72 9.10
CA ARG A 594 29.02 -8.67 10.49
C ARG A 594 27.79 -9.56 10.71
N GLY A 595 27.97 -10.85 10.44
CA GLY A 595 26.90 -11.84 10.45
C GLY A 595 27.01 -12.88 11.55
N SER A 596 25.90 -13.49 11.91
CA SER A 596 25.87 -14.73 12.70
C SER A 596 24.94 -15.77 12.09
N ILE A 597 25.39 -17.03 12.10
CA ILE A 597 24.62 -18.18 11.63
C ILE A 597 24.61 -19.24 12.73
N ASN A 598 23.41 -19.62 13.17
CA ASN A 598 23.18 -20.77 14.02
C ASN A 598 22.41 -21.86 13.27
N THR A 599 22.76 -23.13 13.50
CA THR A 599 22.16 -24.27 12.79
C THR A 599 21.84 -25.39 13.77
N SER A 600 20.95 -26.31 13.38
CA SER A 600 20.70 -27.53 14.15
C SER A 600 21.77 -28.60 13.88
N SER A 601 21.91 -29.57 14.79
CA SER A 601 22.76 -30.74 14.57
C SER A 601 22.28 -31.59 13.39
N ALA A 602 20.97 -31.66 13.16
CA ALA A 602 20.36 -32.38 12.05
C ALA A 602 20.78 -31.82 10.69
N TYR A 603 20.83 -30.49 10.55
CA TYR A 603 21.32 -29.83 9.33
C TYR A 603 22.82 -30.07 9.14
N ARG A 604 23.65 -29.78 10.17
CA ARG A 604 25.12 -29.84 10.03
C ARG A 604 25.68 -31.22 9.69
N THR A 605 25.06 -32.28 10.17
CA THR A 605 25.52 -33.66 9.93
C THR A 605 25.26 -34.13 8.50
N LYS A 606 24.36 -33.46 7.78
CA LYS A 606 23.87 -33.86 6.47
C LYS A 606 24.18 -32.85 5.36
N ALA A 607 24.27 -31.56 5.68
CA ALA A 607 24.55 -30.51 4.71
C ALA A 607 26.01 -30.58 4.27
N THR A 608 26.23 -30.98 3.01
CA THR A 608 27.58 -31.09 2.42
C THR A 608 28.12 -29.75 1.98
N THR A 609 27.28 -28.82 1.50
CA THR A 609 27.72 -27.52 0.95
C THR A 609 26.78 -26.37 1.36
N PRO A 610 26.69 -25.97 2.65
CA PRO A 610 25.83 -24.87 3.10
C PRO A 610 26.04 -23.54 2.37
N PHE A 611 27.25 -23.29 1.86
CA PHE A 611 27.58 -22.11 1.06
C PHE A 611 28.04 -22.56 -0.31
N TYR A 612 27.34 -22.10 -1.35
CA TYR A 612 27.55 -22.53 -2.72
C TYR A 612 27.62 -21.34 -3.66
N ALA A 613 28.63 -21.34 -4.52
CA ALA A 613 28.77 -20.36 -5.59
C ALA A 613 29.30 -21.03 -6.86
N THR A 614 28.69 -20.73 -8.00
CA THR A 614 29.13 -21.25 -9.30
C THR A 614 30.36 -20.51 -9.80
N ASP A 615 31.09 -21.12 -10.75
CA ASP A 615 32.24 -20.53 -11.45
C ASP A 615 31.92 -19.20 -12.15
N LYS A 616 30.64 -18.88 -12.32
CA LYS A 616 30.15 -17.61 -12.88
C LYS A 616 30.07 -16.49 -11.86
N THR A 617 30.20 -16.76 -10.57
CA THR A 617 30.22 -15.72 -9.53
C THR A 617 31.45 -14.82 -9.74
N LYS A 618 31.23 -13.50 -9.86
CA LYS A 618 32.32 -12.54 -10.05
C LYS A 618 33.05 -12.25 -8.76
N ARG A 619 32.30 -12.00 -7.69
CA ARG A 619 32.84 -11.61 -6.39
C ARG A 619 32.01 -12.18 -5.26
N TRP A 620 32.71 -12.69 -4.25
CA TRP A 620 32.11 -13.20 -3.02
C TRP A 620 32.98 -12.76 -1.85
N ASP A 621 32.54 -11.74 -1.10
CA ASP A 621 33.29 -11.11 -0.02
C ASP A 621 32.50 -11.25 1.29
N VAL A 622 32.93 -12.17 2.14
CA VAL A 622 32.32 -12.44 3.45
C VAL A 622 33.31 -12.06 4.53
N ARG A 623 32.89 -11.17 5.43
CA ARG A 623 33.73 -10.65 6.52
C ARG A 623 33.03 -10.76 7.86
N GLN A 624 33.80 -11.12 8.88
CA GLN A 624 33.32 -11.19 10.26
C GLN A 624 32.07 -12.07 10.42
N LEU A 625 32.00 -13.23 9.74
CA LEU A 625 30.93 -14.19 9.93
C LEU A 625 31.18 -15.06 11.17
N LEU A 626 30.30 -14.97 12.17
CA LEU A 626 30.24 -15.90 13.29
C LEU A 626 29.40 -17.12 12.91
N ILE A 627 30.02 -18.30 12.87
CA ILE A 627 29.31 -19.58 12.80
C ILE A 627 29.19 -20.10 14.23
N GLU A 628 28.00 -20.05 14.83
CA GLU A 628 27.83 -20.35 16.26
C GLU A 628 28.18 -21.79 16.62
N THR A 629 27.90 -22.73 15.70
CA THR A 629 28.29 -24.14 15.85
C THR A 629 29.04 -24.63 14.62
N PRO A 630 30.29 -25.14 14.76
CA PRO A 630 31.15 -25.48 13.62
C PRO A 630 30.62 -26.67 12.81
N TYR A 631 30.94 -26.68 11.50
CA TYR A 631 30.68 -27.81 10.61
C TYR A 631 31.77 -28.88 10.77
N ALA A 632 31.37 -30.16 10.72
CA ALA A 632 32.25 -31.29 11.00
C ALA A 632 33.20 -31.66 9.84
N SER A 633 32.98 -31.13 8.62
CA SER A 633 33.74 -31.52 7.43
C SER A 633 34.34 -30.34 6.68
N ALA A 634 35.43 -30.62 5.97
CA ALA A 634 36.11 -29.70 5.07
C ALA A 634 35.29 -29.32 3.82
N ALA A 635 34.23 -30.08 3.50
CA ALA A 635 33.46 -29.90 2.27
C ALA A 635 32.40 -28.78 2.35
N ALA A 636 32.21 -28.16 3.53
CA ALA A 636 31.09 -27.26 3.80
C ALA A 636 31.06 -25.97 2.94
N PHE A 637 32.14 -25.67 2.23
CA PHE A 637 32.28 -24.45 1.43
C PHE A 637 32.66 -24.84 0.00
N ASP A 638 31.73 -24.67 -0.93
CA ASP A 638 31.96 -24.91 -2.36
C ASP A 638 31.94 -23.56 -3.09
N LEU A 639 33.13 -22.95 -3.17
CA LEU A 639 33.35 -21.62 -3.71
C LEU A 639 34.27 -21.71 -4.93
N PRO A 640 34.12 -20.80 -5.92
CA PRO A 640 34.98 -20.76 -7.10
C PRO A 640 36.45 -20.63 -6.70
N ASN A 641 37.31 -21.35 -7.42
CA ASN A 641 38.77 -21.23 -7.32
C ASN A 641 39.27 -19.95 -8.02
N GLN A 642 38.74 -18.78 -7.66
CA GLN A 642 39.13 -17.47 -8.18
C GLN A 642 39.61 -16.57 -7.02
N PRO A 643 40.85 -16.78 -6.52
CA PRO A 643 41.26 -16.31 -5.20
C PRO A 643 41.39 -14.79 -5.05
N ILE A 644 41.58 -14.01 -6.12
CA ILE A 644 41.87 -12.56 -6.02
C ILE A 644 40.60 -11.74 -5.73
N GLU A 645 39.42 -12.22 -6.14
CA GLU A 645 38.17 -11.47 -6.02
C GLU A 645 37.19 -12.06 -4.98
N CYS A 646 37.47 -13.27 -4.47
CA CYS A 646 36.63 -13.94 -3.47
C CYS A 646 37.34 -14.08 -2.12
N ALA A 647 36.81 -13.44 -1.08
CA ALA A 647 37.30 -13.52 0.29
C ALA A 647 36.21 -14.09 1.19
N PHE A 648 36.54 -15.05 2.04
CA PHE A 648 35.60 -15.71 2.94
C PHE A 648 36.18 -15.87 4.34
N GLU A 649 35.90 -14.89 5.19
CA GLU A 649 36.32 -14.85 6.59
C GLU A 649 35.19 -15.33 7.52
N TRP A 650 35.50 -16.30 8.37
CA TRP A 650 34.59 -16.78 9.39
C TRP A 650 35.32 -17.26 10.65
N TYR A 651 34.62 -17.30 11.77
CA TYR A 651 35.11 -17.83 13.04
C TYR A 651 33.97 -18.47 13.83
N HIS A 652 34.29 -19.33 14.81
CA HIS A 652 33.32 -19.87 15.76
C HIS A 652 33.75 -19.66 17.20
N THR A 653 32.78 -19.67 18.13
CA THR A 653 33.07 -19.57 19.57
C THR A 653 33.72 -20.87 20.09
N PRO A 654 34.84 -20.83 20.85
CA PRO A 654 35.54 -22.02 21.29
C PRO A 654 34.64 -22.98 22.10
N GLN A 655 34.44 -24.21 21.61
CA GLN A 655 33.83 -25.30 22.39
C GLN A 655 34.93 -26.19 22.98
N LYS A 656 34.80 -26.54 24.26
CA LYS A 656 35.70 -27.49 24.94
C LYS A 656 35.44 -28.88 24.33
N ALA A 657 36.50 -29.52 23.79
CA ALA A 657 36.54 -30.93 23.35
C ALA A 657 36.04 -31.30 21.93
N GLN A 658 36.43 -30.57 20.87
CA GLN A 658 36.42 -31.11 19.49
C GLN A 658 37.83 -31.02 18.87
N PRO A 659 38.61 -32.12 18.83
CA PRO A 659 40.00 -32.12 18.36
C PRO A 659 40.19 -31.87 16.85
N LEU A 660 39.11 -31.90 16.05
CA LEU A 660 39.17 -31.86 14.58
C LEU A 660 38.27 -30.79 13.93
N SER A 661 37.64 -29.90 14.70
CA SER A 661 36.79 -28.85 14.12
C SER A 661 37.62 -27.63 13.72
N GLN A 662 37.54 -27.24 12.45
CA GLN A 662 38.11 -25.99 11.95
C GLN A 662 37.57 -24.81 12.75
N ARG A 663 38.47 -23.92 13.19
CA ARG A 663 38.11 -22.85 14.12
C ARG A 663 37.81 -21.50 13.49
N ARG A 664 38.33 -21.31 12.28
CA ARG A 664 38.26 -20.09 11.49
C ARG A 664 38.63 -20.38 10.04
N SER A 665 38.34 -19.44 9.14
CA SER A 665 38.71 -19.48 7.72
C SER A 665 40.20 -19.77 7.48
N GLY A 666 41.10 -19.12 8.23
CA GLY A 666 42.55 -19.30 8.06
C GLY A 666 43.14 -20.56 8.69
N SER A 667 42.36 -21.59 9.05
CA SER A 667 42.91 -22.79 9.69
C SER A 667 42.22 -24.08 9.28
N ILE A 668 43.02 -25.06 8.86
CA ILE A 668 42.54 -26.37 8.45
C ILE A 668 43.35 -27.51 9.08
N VAL A 669 42.68 -28.65 9.22
CA VAL A 669 43.30 -29.94 9.52
C VAL A 669 43.06 -30.83 8.29
N SER A 670 44.12 -31.34 7.66
CA SER A 670 44.04 -32.20 6.47
C SER A 670 44.77 -33.50 6.71
N ALA A 671 44.29 -34.62 6.15
CA ALA A 671 44.82 -35.94 6.43
C ALA A 671 45.04 -36.80 5.18
N ASP A 672 46.08 -37.63 5.22
CA ASP A 672 46.39 -38.68 4.26
C ASP A 672 46.24 -38.28 2.77
N ALA A 673 45.29 -38.85 2.03
CA ALA A 673 45.14 -38.61 0.59
C ALA A 673 44.72 -37.17 0.27
N ALA A 674 43.99 -36.50 1.17
CA ALA A 674 43.57 -35.11 0.99
C ALA A 674 44.77 -34.14 0.99
N LEU A 675 45.90 -34.53 1.61
CA LEU A 675 47.14 -33.75 1.60
C LEU A 675 47.78 -33.66 0.21
N ALA A 676 47.57 -34.66 -0.66
CA ALA A 676 48.15 -34.68 -2.00
C ALA A 676 47.22 -34.07 -3.07
N ALA A 677 45.90 -34.12 -2.85
CA ALA A 677 44.91 -33.73 -3.85
C ALA A 677 44.44 -32.26 -3.72
N THR A 678 43.91 -31.89 -2.55
CA THR A 678 43.17 -30.61 -2.38
C THR A 678 43.38 -29.94 -1.01
N PRO A 679 44.58 -29.99 -0.39
CA PRO A 679 44.76 -29.51 0.97
C PRO A 679 44.45 -28.03 1.15
N PHE A 680 44.60 -27.21 0.10
CA PHE A 680 44.42 -25.76 0.21
C PHE A 680 43.00 -25.29 -0.02
N SER A 681 42.11 -26.14 -0.56
CA SER A 681 40.78 -25.77 -1.09
C SER A 681 39.96 -24.85 -0.19
N GLN A 682 40.07 -25.01 1.13
CA GLN A 682 39.29 -24.23 2.10
C GLN A 682 39.97 -22.96 2.64
N ILE A 683 41.30 -22.84 2.48
CA ILE A 683 42.04 -21.65 2.90
C ILE A 683 42.40 -20.73 1.74
N MET A 684 42.20 -21.17 0.48
CA MET A 684 42.53 -20.34 -0.70
C MET A 684 41.75 -19.01 -0.71
N ASN A 685 40.53 -19.01 -0.16
CA ASN A 685 39.69 -17.82 -0.07
C ASN A 685 39.76 -17.15 1.31
N ALA A 686 40.60 -17.64 2.23
CA ALA A 686 40.71 -17.08 3.57
C ALA A 686 41.54 -15.79 3.53
N PRO A 687 40.94 -14.63 3.91
CA PRO A 687 41.66 -13.37 3.91
C PRO A 687 42.41 -13.13 5.23
N ASP A 688 42.54 -14.15 6.09
CA ASP A 688 43.29 -14.09 7.33
C ASP A 688 44.77 -13.76 7.07
N THR A 689 45.36 -12.94 7.94
CA THR A 689 46.80 -12.64 7.90
C THR A 689 47.68 -13.86 8.20
N GLN A 690 47.14 -14.86 8.90
CA GLN A 690 47.81 -16.10 9.25
C GLN A 690 46.97 -17.32 8.87
N LEU A 691 47.48 -18.05 7.88
CA LEU A 691 46.98 -19.33 7.44
C LEU A 691 47.72 -20.46 8.16
N VAL A 692 46.99 -21.50 8.59
CA VAL A 692 47.55 -22.66 9.29
C VAL A 692 47.02 -23.96 8.69
N ILE A 693 47.92 -24.85 8.31
CA ILE A 693 47.61 -26.22 7.90
C ILE A 693 48.20 -27.16 8.93
N THR A 694 47.35 -27.93 9.61
CA THR A 694 47.78 -29.09 10.39
C THR A 694 47.62 -30.35 9.55
N ALA A 695 48.74 -30.92 9.11
CA ALA A 695 48.77 -32.14 8.32
C ALA A 695 48.85 -33.36 9.24
N ASN A 696 47.91 -34.30 9.10
CA ASN A 696 47.90 -35.56 9.82
C ASN A 696 48.18 -36.73 8.87
N ILE A 697 49.33 -37.37 9.03
CA ILE A 697 49.70 -38.54 8.24
C ILE A 697 49.55 -39.78 9.12
N THR A 698 48.46 -40.50 8.92
CA THR A 698 48.16 -41.73 9.67
C THR A 698 48.54 -42.99 8.88
N ALA A 699 48.61 -42.89 7.55
CA ALA A 699 49.12 -43.94 6.69
C ALA A 699 50.67 -43.94 6.66
N ALA A 700 51.27 -45.11 6.49
CA ALA A 700 52.72 -45.28 6.29
C ALA A 700 53.23 -44.80 4.91
N THR A 701 52.48 -43.95 4.22
CA THR A 701 52.80 -43.45 2.88
C THR A 701 53.18 -41.98 2.96
N ALA A 702 54.37 -41.64 2.47
CA ALA A 702 54.78 -40.25 2.36
C ALA A 702 53.82 -39.44 1.47
N ARG A 703 53.65 -38.17 1.78
CA ARG A 703 52.77 -37.24 1.04
C ARG A 703 53.58 -36.08 0.50
N THR A 704 53.19 -35.59 -0.67
CA THR A 704 53.77 -34.38 -1.27
C THR A 704 52.65 -33.38 -1.47
N LEU A 705 52.82 -32.15 -0.99
CA LEU A 705 51.82 -31.09 -1.19
C LEU A 705 51.80 -30.66 -2.67
N PRO A 706 50.62 -30.32 -3.21
CA PRO A 706 50.51 -29.70 -4.52
C PRO A 706 51.01 -28.25 -4.51
N ALA A 707 50.95 -27.58 -5.67
CA ALA A 707 51.26 -26.15 -5.76
C ALA A 707 50.42 -25.34 -4.77
N PHE A 708 51.07 -24.37 -4.12
CA PHE A 708 50.40 -23.50 -3.16
C PHE A 708 49.46 -22.53 -3.91
N PRO A 709 48.31 -22.14 -3.33
CA PRO A 709 47.47 -21.09 -3.91
C PRO A 709 48.19 -19.75 -3.95
N LEU A 710 47.69 -18.77 -4.70
CA LEU A 710 48.17 -17.39 -4.57
C LEU A 710 47.74 -16.80 -3.22
N GLY A 711 48.57 -15.93 -2.64
CA GLY A 711 48.19 -15.17 -1.44
C GLY A 711 47.28 -13.99 -1.77
N HIS A 712 46.45 -13.58 -0.81
CA HIS A 712 45.49 -12.47 -0.96
C HIS A 712 46.15 -11.09 -0.97
N PHE A 713 47.22 -10.92 -0.19
CA PHE A 713 47.96 -9.67 -0.06
C PHE A 713 49.41 -9.94 0.33
N ASP A 714 50.29 -9.00 0.01
CA ASP A 714 51.71 -9.08 0.34
C ASP A 714 51.90 -9.17 1.86
N GLY A 715 52.72 -10.13 2.28
CA GLY A 715 52.98 -10.39 3.70
C GLY A 715 52.01 -11.37 4.38
N GLN A 716 51.02 -11.93 3.66
CA GLN A 716 50.20 -13.03 4.20
C GLN A 716 51.09 -14.21 4.59
N ARG A 717 50.85 -14.84 5.75
CA ARG A 717 51.71 -15.90 6.29
C ARG A 717 51.00 -17.26 6.26
N LEU A 718 51.74 -18.31 5.91
CA LEU A 718 51.27 -19.71 5.92
C LEU A 718 52.17 -20.56 6.80
N SER A 719 51.58 -21.23 7.79
CA SER A 719 52.26 -22.21 8.64
C SER A 719 51.76 -23.61 8.35
N ILE A 720 52.67 -24.52 8.03
CA ILE A 720 52.36 -25.94 7.81
C ILE A 720 52.98 -26.71 8.97
N ILE A 721 52.17 -27.49 9.69
CA ILE A 721 52.56 -28.23 10.88
C ILE A 721 52.20 -29.71 10.65
N LEU A 722 53.16 -30.61 10.84
CA LEU A 722 52.92 -32.05 10.82
C LEU A 722 52.35 -32.47 12.20
N GLY A 723 51.03 -32.54 12.32
CA GLY A 723 50.33 -32.85 13.58
C GLY A 723 50.51 -34.31 14.02
N SER A 724 50.53 -35.24 13.08
CA SER A 724 50.84 -36.67 13.30
C SER A 724 51.68 -37.21 12.15
N ALA A 725 52.63 -38.10 12.45
CA ALA A 725 53.66 -38.52 11.51
C ALA A 725 53.85 -40.05 11.51
N SER A 726 53.09 -40.75 10.67
CA SER A 726 53.35 -42.16 10.30
C SER A 726 54.24 -42.28 9.05
N ALA A 727 54.42 -41.17 8.32
CA ALA A 727 55.38 -40.99 7.22
C ALA A 727 55.69 -39.48 7.04
N SER A 728 56.58 -39.14 6.11
CA SER A 728 57.01 -37.76 5.85
C SER A 728 56.03 -36.96 4.98
N LEU A 729 56.00 -35.64 5.20
CA LEU A 729 55.35 -34.65 4.33
C LEU A 729 56.41 -33.84 3.57
N THR A 730 56.36 -33.86 2.25
CA THR A 730 57.23 -33.08 1.37
C THR A 730 56.50 -31.82 0.88
N ILE A 731 57.16 -30.68 1.03
CA ILE A 731 56.77 -29.39 0.48
C ILE A 731 57.70 -29.11 -0.71
N PRO A 732 57.22 -29.21 -1.95
CA PRO A 732 58.04 -28.98 -3.13
C PRO A 732 58.58 -27.55 -3.17
N ASN A 733 59.77 -27.37 -3.73
CA ASN A 733 60.36 -26.06 -4.02
C ASN A 733 60.30 -25.76 -5.52
N GLY A 734 59.87 -24.56 -5.88
CA GLY A 734 60.01 -24.05 -7.25
C GLY A 734 58.82 -23.22 -7.73
N PRO A 735 59.00 -22.49 -8.83
CA PRO A 735 57.96 -21.61 -9.38
C PRO A 735 56.70 -22.37 -9.81
N THR A 736 56.82 -23.64 -10.23
CA THR A 736 55.67 -24.51 -10.56
C THR A 736 54.81 -24.85 -9.34
N PHE A 737 55.35 -24.72 -8.13
CA PHE A 737 54.68 -25.03 -6.88
C PHE A 737 54.32 -23.77 -6.08
N ASN A 738 54.60 -22.58 -6.62
CA ASN A 738 54.45 -21.28 -5.96
C ASN A 738 55.25 -21.15 -4.65
N THR A 739 56.37 -21.85 -4.52
CA THR A 739 57.19 -21.89 -3.29
C THR A 739 58.65 -21.59 -3.56
N ARG A 740 59.32 -20.99 -2.57
CA ARG A 740 60.77 -20.84 -2.51
C ARG A 740 61.27 -21.15 -1.10
N THR A 741 61.95 -22.27 -0.94
CA THR A 741 62.57 -22.68 0.33
C THR A 741 63.91 -21.99 0.53
N THR A 742 64.35 -21.92 1.80
CA THR A 742 65.64 -21.35 2.20
C THR A 742 66.84 -22.10 1.61
N THR A 743 66.69 -23.41 1.41
CA THR A 743 67.74 -24.29 0.87
C THR A 743 67.75 -24.39 -0.65
N GLY A 744 66.71 -23.90 -1.33
CA GLY A 744 66.53 -24.08 -2.77
C GLY A 744 66.18 -25.53 -3.18
N SER A 745 65.80 -26.38 -2.22
CA SER A 745 65.38 -27.77 -2.40
C SER A 745 64.07 -28.05 -1.67
N ASP A 746 63.40 -29.17 -1.97
CA ASP A 746 62.17 -29.56 -1.28
C ASP A 746 62.36 -29.64 0.25
N LYS A 747 61.37 -29.15 1.00
CA LYS A 747 61.36 -29.19 2.47
C LYS A 747 60.61 -30.43 2.93
N VAL A 748 61.26 -31.29 3.71
CA VAL A 748 60.66 -32.52 4.24
C VAL A 748 60.42 -32.40 5.75
N LEU A 749 59.17 -32.62 6.17
CA LEU A 749 58.77 -32.73 7.57
C LEU A 749 58.62 -34.22 7.93
N SER A 750 59.39 -34.73 8.90
CA SER A 750 59.50 -36.16 9.19
C SER A 750 59.04 -36.60 10.58
N SER A 751 58.74 -35.66 11.48
CA SER A 751 58.32 -35.94 12.86
C SER A 751 57.09 -35.12 13.26
N ALA A 752 56.27 -35.67 14.16
CA ALA A 752 55.14 -34.94 14.70
C ALA A 752 55.62 -33.66 15.42
N GLY A 753 54.95 -32.54 15.16
CA GLY A 753 55.32 -31.20 15.62
C GLY A 753 56.26 -30.44 14.68
N ALA A 754 56.87 -31.08 13.67
CA ALA A 754 57.71 -30.38 12.70
C ALA A 754 56.87 -29.37 11.88
N SER A 755 57.45 -28.19 11.61
CA SER A 755 56.75 -27.13 10.88
C SER A 755 57.60 -26.43 9.83
N ALA A 756 56.92 -25.78 8.88
CA ALA A 756 57.50 -24.85 7.92
C ALA A 756 56.62 -23.60 7.84
N HIS A 757 57.24 -22.43 7.69
CA HIS A 757 56.56 -21.14 7.69
C HIS A 757 56.91 -20.38 6.41
N PHE A 758 55.90 -19.84 5.75
CA PHE A 758 56.03 -19.13 4.49
C PHE A 758 55.35 -17.77 4.54
N MET A 759 55.80 -16.84 3.69
CA MET A 759 55.20 -15.53 3.48
C MET A 759 54.98 -15.28 1.97
N TRP A 760 53.80 -14.77 1.62
CA TRP A 760 53.49 -14.37 0.25
C TRP A 760 54.23 -13.08 -0.13
N SER A 761 54.96 -13.10 -1.25
CA SER A 761 55.75 -11.97 -1.74
C SER A 761 55.29 -11.48 -3.13
N ALA A 762 53.98 -11.35 -3.37
CA ALA A 762 53.33 -11.06 -4.65
C ALA A 762 53.51 -12.09 -5.78
N GLN A 763 54.53 -12.96 -5.69
CA GLN A 763 54.93 -13.87 -6.76
C GLN A 763 54.98 -15.33 -6.30
N LEU A 764 55.55 -15.59 -5.11
CA LEU A 764 55.78 -16.91 -4.55
C LEU A 764 55.63 -16.86 -3.03
N TRP A 765 55.34 -18.01 -2.41
CA TRP A 765 55.47 -18.23 -0.98
C TRP A 765 56.93 -18.49 -0.62
N ARG A 766 57.54 -17.59 0.15
CA ARG A 766 58.93 -17.68 0.57
C ARG A 766 59.02 -18.21 1.99
N GLU A 767 59.84 -19.25 2.20
CA GLU A 767 60.11 -19.77 3.55
C GLU A 767 60.77 -18.67 4.41
N LEU A 768 60.32 -18.54 5.65
CA LEU A 768 60.76 -17.55 6.64
C LEU A 768 61.95 -18.05 7.48
#